data_AF-A0A4R6WS46-F1
#
_entry.id   AF-A0A4R6WS46-F1
#
_cell.length_a   1.000
_cell.length_b   1.000
_cell.length_c   1.000
_cell.angle_alpha   90.00
_cell.angle_beta   90.00
_cell.angle_gamma   90.00
#
_symmetry.space_group_name_H-M   'P 1'
#
loop_
_entity.id
_entity.type
_entity.pdbx_description
1 polymer ?
#
loop_
_entity_poly.entity_id
_entity_poly.type
_entity_poly.pdbx_seq_one_letter_code
_entity_poly.pdbx_strand_id
1 'polypeptide(L)'
;MLFRICLAVIFACTWITLSPRAATADTNVLFIVDGSGSMKKKLASGDTRMDAAKAAMRDTLASIPGEVRLGLLLYGHRKAKDCTDIELVSPIGADDAATIAQRIDNLVAKGETPIADSLMQALRSFAALKGQDNRIILVTDGIEECQGDPCAAAAAIRDAGLDLKVDLVGFTLTEAQRALMQCVPETTGGQYYDAQDVSGLTAALTQVQQTVAPAAPVSQIQIQQRPERFNLISVKNGGQILTTPSDVWLATNDGEENAQTWMRSGQEAVYAFEDRRSATFDSFGVLINEADNGNPKEIEILAGDEGPTGQFRAIGICAFQNVKMQQAPYQECQMPPVTARYLKVKLVSNHGGDGYVRATEFQLMGSLVADDGGAAAAAAPAGINLLSPRNGGAILSTPSDVWLATNDDQETNVTWLRAGEEAVYGFAEGRPATFEAFGMLVMQADNGVAREIELLAGDDGPTGQFRSVTTCSFQNIKILEDPYQLCRFPPVTARHLKVKMVMNHGGDGYLIASEFQLWGKVDENAGGDVAAAAHAPTGINLLSPQSGGQILAIPNDVWLHTADDQEEGRTWMLAGQEGVYAFAEGKSATFDTFGVLVPAANNGNPKEIELLAGDDGPTGQFRSIGTCSFQNVKLSQSPYQLCALPPTSARYLKIKLLSNQGGDGYIAATEFQLWGDIDAGSAPAAAAADASAGMVNLLSSGQGGALLMAPNDVWLNTADDRESQHTWLRANEEAVYAFAGEKAATFDTFAVLVTEAGNGNPKEIEILAGDEGPTGQFRSIATCTFNNIRIVTQPYQSCTFAPVTARYLKVRLVSNHGQDGYFVATEFKLYGTPSP
;
A
#
# COMPACT_ATOMS: atom_id res chain seq x y z
N MET A 1 -71.24 26.78 82.72
CA MET A 1 -69.95 26.92 83.40
C MET A 1 -69.28 25.55 83.40
N LEU A 2 -68.03 25.49 82.92
CA LEU A 2 -67.01 24.44 83.08
C LEU A 2 -67.06 23.10 82.29
N PHE A 3 -66.04 23.00 81.42
CA PHE A 3 -65.18 21.87 81.02
C PHE A 3 -65.79 20.57 80.45
N ARG A 4 -65.48 20.29 79.17
CA ARG A 4 -65.75 19.05 78.44
C ARG A 4 -64.44 18.29 78.14
N ILE A 5 -64.37 17.04 78.61
CA ILE A 5 -63.45 16.00 78.15
C ILE A 5 -64.29 15.01 77.32
N CYS A 6 -63.90 14.69 76.09
CA CYS A 6 -64.53 13.61 75.32
C CYS A 6 -63.49 12.76 74.56
N LEU A 7 -63.34 11.53 75.05
CA LEU A 7 -63.18 10.24 74.38
C LEU A 7 -62.76 10.20 72.90
N ALA A 8 -61.63 9.51 72.66
CA ALA A 8 -61.22 8.97 71.37
C ALA A 8 -61.93 7.63 71.10
N VAL A 9 -62.49 7.46 69.90
CA VAL A 9 -63.05 6.20 69.38
C VAL A 9 -62.19 5.74 68.20
N ILE A 10 -61.63 4.54 68.31
CA ILE A 10 -60.82 3.85 67.29
C ILE A 10 -61.77 3.11 66.35
N PHE A 11 -61.72 3.44 65.05
CA PHE A 11 -62.39 2.69 63.98
C PHE A 11 -61.35 1.80 63.29
N ALA A 12 -61.40 0.49 63.53
CA ALA A 12 -60.61 -0.50 62.79
C ALA A 12 -61.34 -0.83 61.48
N CYS A 13 -60.78 -0.40 60.35
CA CYS A 13 -61.26 -0.76 59.02
C CYS A 13 -60.33 -1.86 58.47
N THR A 14 -60.79 -3.11 58.49
CA THR A 14 -60.12 -4.26 57.86
C THR A 14 -60.26 -4.17 56.34
N TRP A 15 -59.16 -3.86 55.65
CA TRP A 15 -59.07 -3.96 54.19
C TRP A 15 -58.70 -5.40 53.83
N ILE A 16 -59.61 -6.13 53.21
CA ILE A 16 -59.30 -7.40 52.53
C ILE A 16 -58.59 -7.01 51.24
N THR A 17 -57.26 -7.11 51.21
CA THR A 17 -56.49 -6.98 49.98
C THR A 17 -56.59 -8.30 49.21
N LEU A 18 -57.45 -8.35 48.19
CA LEU A 18 -57.25 -9.29 47.09
C LEU A 18 -56.02 -8.80 46.32
N SER A 19 -54.87 -9.43 46.55
CA SER A 19 -53.72 -9.29 45.65
C SER A 19 -54.13 -9.84 44.28
N PRO A 20 -54.02 -9.07 43.18
CA PRO A 20 -54.13 -9.65 41.85
C PRO A 20 -52.94 -10.60 41.71
N ARG A 21 -53.22 -11.90 41.56
CA ARG A 21 -52.20 -12.85 41.12
C ARG A 21 -51.87 -12.46 39.69
N ALA A 22 -50.71 -11.86 39.46
CA ALA A 22 -50.18 -11.74 38.11
C ALA A 22 -50.14 -13.15 37.52
N ALA A 23 -50.87 -13.37 36.43
CA ALA A 23 -50.78 -14.60 35.68
C ALA A 23 -49.37 -14.65 35.08
N THR A 24 -48.55 -15.60 35.54
CA THR A 24 -47.31 -15.98 34.88
C THR A 24 -47.67 -16.43 33.47
N ALA A 25 -47.14 -15.78 32.44
CA ALA A 25 -47.31 -16.25 31.07
C ALA A 25 -46.51 -17.57 30.93
N ASP A 26 -47.19 -18.69 30.67
CA ASP A 26 -46.55 -19.99 30.51
C ASP A 26 -45.74 -20.00 29.19
N THR A 27 -44.42 -20.21 29.26
CA THR A 27 -43.55 -20.34 28.08
C THR A 27 -43.73 -21.72 27.44
N ASN A 28 -43.99 -21.73 26.13
CA ASN A 28 -44.32 -22.92 25.34
C ASN A 28 -43.31 -23.10 24.21
N VAL A 29 -42.68 -24.28 24.17
CA VAL A 29 -41.66 -24.57 23.16
C VAL A 29 -41.98 -25.87 22.44
N LEU A 30 -42.03 -25.81 21.10
CA LEU A 30 -42.14 -26.98 20.25
C LEU A 30 -40.83 -27.15 19.45
N PHE A 31 -40.10 -28.23 19.72
CA PHE A 31 -38.95 -28.61 18.91
C PHE A 31 -39.42 -29.27 17.61
N ILE A 32 -38.87 -28.83 16.48
CA ILE A 32 -38.97 -29.51 15.19
C ILE A 32 -37.58 -30.04 14.87
N VAL A 33 -37.42 -31.37 14.84
CA VAL A 33 -36.10 -31.99 14.60
C VAL A 33 -36.10 -32.77 13.29
N ASP A 34 -35.10 -32.48 12.48
CA ASP A 34 -34.83 -33.10 11.19
C ASP A 34 -34.39 -34.56 11.34
N GLY A 35 -35.21 -35.46 10.78
CA GLY A 35 -34.94 -36.89 10.62
C GLY A 35 -34.71 -37.30 9.17
N SER A 36 -34.42 -36.39 8.27
CA SER A 36 -34.22 -36.65 6.84
C SER A 36 -32.99 -37.51 6.56
N GLY A 37 -32.86 -37.98 5.31
CA GLY A 37 -31.75 -38.80 4.87
C GLY A 37 -30.37 -38.12 4.95
N SER A 38 -30.30 -36.79 4.83
CA SER A 38 -29.04 -36.03 4.91
C SER A 38 -28.39 -36.11 6.28
N MET A 39 -29.18 -36.30 7.34
CA MET A 39 -28.69 -36.47 8.71
C MET A 39 -27.83 -37.74 8.91
N LYS A 40 -27.75 -38.64 7.92
CA LYS A 40 -26.79 -39.77 7.91
C LYS A 40 -25.37 -39.38 7.52
N LYS A 41 -25.18 -38.18 6.94
CA LYS A 41 -23.86 -37.72 6.53
C LYS A 41 -22.95 -37.62 7.75
N LYS A 42 -21.67 -37.92 7.54
CA LYS A 42 -20.66 -37.86 8.60
C LYS A 42 -20.11 -36.46 8.75
N LEU A 43 -19.83 -36.09 9.98
CA LEU A 43 -19.01 -34.93 10.34
C LEU A 43 -17.53 -35.30 10.24
N ALA A 44 -16.66 -34.29 10.31
CA ALA A 44 -15.21 -34.49 10.33
C ALA A 44 -14.75 -35.37 11.53
N SER A 45 -15.51 -35.39 12.63
CA SER A 45 -15.26 -36.25 13.80
C SER A 45 -15.48 -37.74 13.53
N GLY A 46 -16.19 -38.10 12.45
CA GLY A 46 -16.53 -39.49 12.09
C GLY A 46 -17.95 -39.93 12.51
N ASP A 47 -18.60 -39.18 13.41
CA ASP A 47 -19.99 -39.38 13.83
C ASP A 47 -20.98 -38.90 12.75
N THR A 48 -22.22 -39.40 12.77
CA THR A 48 -23.26 -38.87 11.88
C THR A 48 -23.82 -37.55 12.39
N ARG A 49 -24.36 -36.72 11.50
CA ARG A 49 -25.07 -35.48 11.88
C ARG A 49 -26.22 -35.76 12.86
N MET A 50 -26.93 -36.88 12.68
CA MET A 50 -27.96 -37.36 13.60
C MET A 50 -27.40 -37.66 15.00
N ASP A 51 -26.22 -38.28 15.10
CA ASP A 51 -25.61 -38.57 16.41
C ASP A 51 -25.26 -37.28 17.16
N ALA A 52 -24.71 -36.29 16.45
CA ALA A 52 -24.43 -34.97 17.00
C ALA A 52 -25.70 -34.22 17.44
N ALA A 53 -26.75 -34.26 16.62
CA ALA A 53 -28.03 -33.63 16.94
C ALA A 53 -28.68 -34.27 18.18
N LYS A 54 -28.64 -35.60 18.32
CA LYS A 54 -29.13 -36.29 19.52
C LYS A 54 -28.37 -35.86 20.77
N ALA A 55 -27.04 -35.84 20.71
CA ALA A 55 -26.21 -35.43 21.84
C ALA A 55 -26.53 -33.99 22.29
N ALA A 56 -26.55 -33.05 21.34
CA ALA A 56 -26.82 -31.65 21.65
C ALA A 56 -28.26 -31.42 22.16
N MET A 57 -29.24 -32.15 21.61
CA MET A 57 -30.63 -32.10 22.09
C MET A 57 -30.79 -32.66 23.51
N ARG A 58 -30.05 -33.70 23.91
CA ARG A 58 -30.06 -34.20 25.30
C ARG A 58 -29.59 -33.14 26.28
N ASP A 59 -28.46 -32.51 25.99
CA ASP A 59 -27.87 -31.50 26.87
C ASP A 59 -28.80 -30.29 26.99
N THR A 60 -29.39 -29.88 25.87
CA THR A 60 -30.36 -28.78 25.82
C THR A 60 -31.59 -29.10 26.67
N LEU A 61 -32.23 -30.25 26.45
CA LEU A 61 -33.42 -30.65 27.20
C LEU A 61 -33.14 -30.81 28.71
N ALA A 62 -31.98 -31.34 29.09
CA ALA A 62 -31.59 -31.49 30.50
C ALA A 62 -31.44 -30.15 31.25
N SER A 63 -31.23 -29.06 30.49
CA SER A 63 -30.95 -27.73 31.02
C SER A 63 -32.15 -26.78 30.98
N ILE A 64 -33.28 -27.21 30.40
CA ILE A 64 -34.51 -26.42 30.34
C ILE A 64 -35.21 -26.45 31.71
N PRO A 65 -35.62 -25.28 32.26
CA PRO A 65 -36.40 -25.22 33.49
C PRO A 65 -37.71 -26.00 33.40
N GLY A 66 -38.10 -26.67 34.49
CA GLY A 66 -39.30 -27.53 34.52
C GLY A 66 -40.63 -26.78 34.32
N GLU A 67 -40.61 -25.45 34.39
CA GLU A 67 -41.74 -24.56 34.16
C GLU A 67 -42.06 -24.33 32.67
N VAL A 68 -41.15 -24.71 31.76
CA VAL A 68 -41.34 -24.59 30.31
C VAL A 68 -42.12 -25.79 29.79
N ARG A 69 -43.22 -25.55 29.06
CA ARG A 69 -44.01 -26.63 28.45
C ARG A 69 -43.41 -27.02 27.10
N LEU A 70 -42.95 -28.26 27.02
CA LEU A 70 -42.23 -28.77 25.86
C LEU A 70 -43.11 -29.65 24.96
N GLY A 71 -42.88 -29.57 23.66
CA GLY A 71 -43.40 -30.50 22.66
C GLY A 71 -42.31 -30.92 21.68
N LEU A 72 -42.60 -31.97 20.91
CA LEU A 72 -41.70 -32.51 19.89
C LEU A 72 -42.48 -32.86 18.62
N LEU A 73 -42.07 -32.29 17.50
CA LEU A 73 -42.48 -32.62 16.15
C LEU A 73 -41.25 -33.11 15.37
N LEU A 74 -41.41 -34.20 14.63
CA LEU A 74 -40.33 -34.84 13.87
C LEU A 74 -40.78 -34.97 12.43
N TYR A 75 -39.86 -34.77 11.48
CA TYR A 75 -40.11 -35.08 10.07
C TYR A 75 -39.05 -36.02 9.50
N GLY A 76 -39.40 -36.73 8.43
CA GLY A 76 -38.49 -37.59 7.67
C GLY A 76 -38.01 -38.85 8.41
N HIS A 77 -38.50 -39.17 9.61
CA HIS A 77 -37.86 -40.18 10.45
C HIS A 77 -38.37 -41.63 10.29
N ARG A 78 -39.45 -41.86 9.53
CA ARG A 78 -40.12 -43.18 9.43
C ARG A 78 -40.04 -43.76 8.02
N LYS A 79 -40.26 -42.94 6.99
CA LYS A 79 -40.42 -43.38 5.60
C LYS A 79 -39.48 -42.63 4.67
N ALA A 80 -38.79 -43.36 3.79
CA ALA A 80 -37.99 -42.77 2.73
C ALA A 80 -38.90 -42.23 1.61
N LYS A 81 -38.56 -41.08 1.01
CA LYS A 81 -39.27 -40.48 -0.14
C LYS A 81 -40.74 -40.15 0.12
N ASP A 82 -41.09 -39.77 1.35
CA ASP A 82 -42.46 -39.40 1.72
C ASP A 82 -42.47 -38.01 2.37
N CYS A 83 -42.88 -37.00 1.60
CA CYS A 83 -43.05 -35.62 2.07
C CYS A 83 -44.18 -35.44 3.09
N THR A 84 -45.02 -36.46 3.28
CA THR A 84 -46.08 -36.45 4.31
C THR A 84 -45.59 -37.03 5.64
N ASP A 85 -44.32 -37.44 5.75
CA ASP A 85 -43.75 -38.00 6.96
C ASP A 85 -43.42 -36.92 8.00
N ILE A 86 -44.47 -36.37 8.60
CA ILE A 86 -44.44 -35.40 9.69
C ILE A 86 -45.24 -35.97 10.86
N GLU A 87 -44.69 -35.95 12.07
CA GLU A 87 -45.34 -36.48 13.27
C GLU A 87 -45.16 -35.54 14.46
N LEU A 88 -46.27 -35.14 15.06
CA LEU A 88 -46.26 -34.55 16.40
C LEU A 88 -46.15 -35.68 17.43
N VAL A 89 -44.92 -35.99 17.83
CA VAL A 89 -44.61 -37.13 18.71
C VAL A 89 -44.91 -36.81 20.18
N SER A 90 -44.77 -35.54 20.58
CA SER A 90 -45.22 -35.04 21.87
C SER A 90 -45.95 -33.72 21.70
N PRO A 91 -47.26 -33.64 22.01
CA PRO A 91 -47.94 -32.36 22.16
C PRO A 91 -47.29 -31.48 23.23
N ILE A 92 -47.45 -30.16 23.11
CA ILE A 92 -46.87 -29.19 24.05
C ILE A 92 -47.41 -29.44 25.47
N GLY A 93 -46.51 -29.67 26.42
CA GLY A 93 -46.81 -29.94 27.82
C GLY A 93 -47.28 -31.36 28.12
N ALA A 94 -47.25 -32.29 27.16
CA ALA A 94 -47.68 -33.67 27.36
C ALA A 94 -46.59 -34.55 28.01
N ASP A 95 -45.33 -34.36 27.60
CA ASP A 95 -44.17 -35.10 28.09
C ASP A 95 -43.15 -34.13 28.71
N ASP A 96 -42.35 -34.62 29.66
CA ASP A 96 -41.23 -33.87 30.24
C ASP A 96 -39.96 -33.92 29.37
N ALA A 97 -38.97 -33.10 29.72
CA ALA A 97 -37.72 -33.01 28.96
C ALA A 97 -36.98 -34.35 28.85
N ALA A 98 -37.01 -35.17 29.89
CA ALA A 98 -36.38 -36.49 29.91
C ALA A 98 -37.06 -37.48 28.94
N THR A 99 -38.39 -37.47 28.89
CA THR A 99 -39.18 -38.31 27.98
C THR A 99 -38.99 -37.87 26.52
N ILE A 100 -38.95 -36.57 26.26
CA ILE A 100 -38.65 -36.02 24.93
C ILE A 100 -37.24 -36.40 24.48
N ALA A 101 -36.23 -36.35 25.36
CA ALA A 101 -34.87 -36.77 25.06
C ALA A 101 -34.80 -38.26 24.67
N GLN A 102 -35.52 -39.13 25.37
CA GLN A 102 -35.62 -40.55 25.02
C GLN A 102 -36.28 -40.80 23.65
N ARG A 103 -37.25 -39.96 23.25
CA ARG A 103 -37.87 -40.05 21.92
C ARG A 103 -36.89 -39.64 20.82
N ILE A 104 -36.13 -38.57 21.04
CA ILE A 104 -35.07 -38.12 20.12
C ILE A 104 -33.97 -39.18 19.99
N ASP A 105 -33.63 -39.89 21.06
CA ASP A 105 -32.62 -40.95 21.04
C ASP A 105 -32.95 -42.11 20.11
N ASN A 106 -34.24 -42.40 19.97
CA ASN A 106 -34.75 -43.45 19.09
C ASN A 106 -34.93 -42.98 17.63
N LEU A 107 -34.61 -41.72 17.31
CA LEU A 107 -34.76 -41.17 15.97
C LEU A 107 -33.85 -41.86 14.96
N VAL A 108 -34.38 -42.16 13.77
CA VAL A 108 -33.60 -42.74 12.68
C VAL A 108 -33.76 -41.87 11.45
N ALA A 109 -32.66 -41.35 10.93
CA ALA A 109 -32.63 -40.58 9.69
C ALA A 109 -33.15 -41.43 8.50
N LYS A 110 -34.18 -41.02 7.75
CA LYS A 110 -34.73 -41.85 6.63
C LYS A 110 -35.29 -41.11 5.42
N GLY A 111 -35.98 -39.99 5.62
CA GLY A 111 -36.97 -39.41 4.70
C GLY A 111 -36.55 -38.08 4.08
N GLU A 112 -37.53 -37.33 3.59
CA GLU A 112 -37.36 -36.02 2.94
C GLU A 112 -37.47 -34.87 3.97
N THR A 113 -37.25 -33.63 3.51
CA THR A 113 -37.20 -32.41 4.33
C THR A 113 -38.41 -31.47 4.11
N PRO A 114 -39.64 -31.80 4.61
CA PRO A 114 -40.85 -30.97 4.45
C PRO A 114 -40.97 -29.87 5.51
N ILE A 115 -40.10 -28.87 5.47
CA ILE A 115 -40.02 -27.81 6.50
C ILE A 115 -41.27 -26.94 6.51
N ALA A 116 -41.77 -26.49 5.36
CA ALA A 116 -42.94 -25.62 5.27
C ALA A 116 -44.19 -26.28 5.85
N ASP A 117 -44.46 -27.54 5.48
CA ASP A 117 -45.59 -28.30 6.03
C ASP A 117 -45.41 -28.61 7.52
N SER A 118 -44.17 -28.81 7.97
CA SER A 118 -43.85 -28.99 9.41
C SER A 118 -44.13 -27.73 10.21
N LEU A 119 -43.78 -26.55 9.68
CA LEU A 119 -44.10 -25.25 10.28
C LEU A 119 -45.62 -25.01 10.33
N MET A 120 -46.36 -25.40 9.28
CA MET A 120 -47.83 -25.30 9.26
C MET A 120 -48.50 -26.26 10.25
N GLN A 121 -47.95 -27.46 10.46
CA GLN A 121 -48.44 -28.38 11.48
C GLN A 121 -48.09 -27.90 12.90
N ALA A 122 -46.90 -27.37 13.09
CA ALA A 122 -46.47 -26.73 14.33
C ALA A 122 -47.40 -25.58 14.72
N LEU A 123 -47.73 -24.69 13.77
CA LEU A 123 -48.67 -23.58 13.96
C LEU A 123 -50.03 -24.05 14.56
N ARG A 124 -50.57 -25.17 14.09
CA ARG A 124 -51.83 -25.74 14.63
C ARG A 124 -51.72 -26.16 16.09
N SER A 125 -50.53 -26.56 16.53
CA SER A 125 -50.27 -26.98 17.91
C SER A 125 -50.34 -25.81 18.90
N PHE A 126 -50.15 -24.57 18.42
CA PHE A 126 -50.24 -23.35 19.23
C PHE A 126 -51.61 -22.65 19.17
N ALA A 127 -52.57 -23.16 18.38
CA ALA A 127 -53.85 -22.47 18.16
C ALA A 127 -54.64 -22.19 19.45
N ALA A 128 -54.49 -23.03 20.48
CA ALA A 128 -55.12 -22.86 21.80
C ALA A 128 -54.29 -22.05 22.81
N LEU A 129 -53.08 -21.61 22.44
CA LEU A 129 -52.09 -20.96 23.31
C LEU A 129 -51.94 -19.46 23.04
N LYS A 130 -52.95 -18.84 22.42
CA LYS A 130 -52.94 -17.41 22.09
C LYS A 130 -52.74 -16.53 23.33
N GLY A 131 -51.82 -15.57 23.23
CA GLY A 131 -51.50 -14.63 24.32
C GLY A 131 -50.51 -15.17 25.35
N GLN A 132 -49.79 -16.24 25.02
CA GLN A 132 -48.69 -16.81 25.80
C GLN A 132 -47.38 -16.68 25.02
N ASP A 133 -46.25 -16.87 25.69
CA ASP A 133 -44.92 -16.85 25.05
C ASP A 133 -44.69 -18.18 24.30
N ASN A 134 -44.81 -18.14 22.98
CA ASN A 134 -44.83 -19.32 22.13
C ASN A 134 -43.61 -19.36 21.20
N ARG A 135 -42.93 -20.50 21.13
CA ARG A 135 -41.70 -20.65 20.35
C ARG A 135 -41.60 -21.99 19.63
N ILE A 136 -41.13 -21.96 18.39
CA ILE A 136 -40.68 -23.14 17.64
C ILE A 136 -39.16 -23.08 17.57
N ILE A 137 -38.51 -24.22 17.80
CA ILE A 137 -37.08 -24.38 17.58
C ILE A 137 -36.91 -25.43 16.47
N LEU A 138 -36.55 -24.97 15.27
CA LEU A 138 -36.30 -25.83 14.12
C LEU A 138 -34.81 -26.19 14.04
N VAL A 139 -34.49 -27.48 14.13
CA VAL A 139 -33.13 -28.00 13.96
C VAL A 139 -33.08 -28.78 12.65
N THR A 140 -32.30 -28.29 11.66
CA THR A 140 -32.27 -28.84 10.29
C THR A 140 -30.87 -28.84 9.70
N ASP A 141 -30.51 -29.88 8.92
CA ASP A 141 -29.26 -29.92 8.15
C ASP A 141 -29.43 -29.71 6.64
N GLY A 142 -30.68 -29.44 6.24
CA GLY A 142 -31.10 -29.23 4.86
C GLY A 142 -32.02 -28.03 4.67
N ILE A 143 -32.37 -27.82 3.39
CA ILE A 143 -33.40 -26.88 2.94
C ILE A 143 -34.66 -27.67 2.54
N GLU A 144 -35.74 -26.96 2.21
CA GLU A 144 -36.99 -27.57 1.76
C GLU A 144 -36.81 -28.46 0.51
N GLU A 145 -37.28 -29.71 0.61
CA GLU A 145 -37.21 -30.71 -0.49
C GLU A 145 -38.59 -31.12 -1.02
N CYS A 146 -39.67 -30.67 -0.38
CA CYS A 146 -41.04 -31.15 -0.63
C CYS A 146 -41.94 -30.12 -1.31
N GLN A 147 -41.34 -29.21 -2.08
CA GLN A 147 -42.03 -28.17 -2.86
C GLN A 147 -42.82 -27.16 -2.02
N GLY A 148 -42.56 -27.11 -0.72
CA GLY A 148 -43.05 -26.06 0.18
C GLY A 148 -42.29 -24.74 0.02
N ASP A 149 -42.79 -23.70 0.68
CA ASP A 149 -42.08 -22.43 0.85
C ASP A 149 -41.97 -22.10 2.35
N PRO A 150 -40.80 -22.31 2.98
CA PRO A 150 -40.60 -22.01 4.40
C PRO A 150 -40.83 -20.54 4.75
N CYS A 151 -40.52 -19.61 3.84
CA CYS A 151 -40.75 -18.18 4.06
C CYS A 151 -42.26 -17.86 4.07
N ALA A 152 -43.03 -18.48 3.16
CA ALA A 152 -44.48 -18.34 3.15
C ALA A 152 -45.13 -18.94 4.41
N ALA A 153 -44.62 -20.09 4.89
CA ALA A 153 -45.06 -20.68 6.15
C ALA A 153 -44.74 -19.78 7.36
N ALA A 154 -43.57 -19.16 7.39
CA ALA A 154 -43.19 -18.18 8.42
C ALA A 154 -44.09 -16.94 8.40
N ALA A 155 -44.48 -16.45 7.22
CA ALA A 155 -45.46 -15.37 7.09
C ALA A 155 -46.83 -15.78 7.64
N ALA A 156 -47.29 -16.99 7.35
CA ALA A 156 -48.54 -17.52 7.90
C ALA A 156 -48.50 -17.65 9.44
N ILE A 157 -47.35 -18.01 10.02
CA ILE A 157 -47.13 -18.04 11.47
C ILE A 157 -47.27 -16.64 12.09
N ARG A 158 -46.60 -15.64 11.51
CA ARG A 158 -46.71 -14.23 11.95
C ARG A 158 -48.16 -13.75 11.89
N ASP A 159 -48.85 -14.03 10.78
CA ASP A 159 -50.20 -13.54 10.51
C ASP A 159 -51.28 -14.21 11.38
N ALA A 160 -50.97 -15.35 12.02
CA ALA A 160 -51.88 -16.02 12.95
C ALA A 160 -52.07 -15.26 14.28
N GLY A 161 -51.20 -14.30 14.59
CA GLY A 161 -51.32 -13.44 15.78
C GLY A 161 -51.24 -14.20 17.11
N LEU A 162 -50.39 -15.23 17.17
CA LEU A 162 -50.18 -16.11 18.33
C LEU A 162 -48.97 -15.74 19.19
N ASP A 163 -48.25 -14.65 18.86
CA ASP A 163 -46.94 -14.32 19.44
C ASP A 163 -45.97 -15.51 19.37
N LEU A 164 -45.91 -16.12 18.18
CA LEU A 164 -45.17 -17.34 17.91
C LEU A 164 -43.89 -17.02 17.12
N LYS A 165 -42.73 -17.20 17.77
CA LYS A 165 -41.41 -17.00 17.16
C LYS A 165 -40.84 -18.33 16.67
N VAL A 166 -40.11 -18.32 15.56
CA VAL A 166 -39.41 -19.51 15.04
C VAL A 166 -37.91 -19.25 15.08
N ASP A 167 -37.22 -19.93 15.99
CA ASP A 167 -35.77 -20.03 15.95
C ASP A 167 -35.33 -21.14 15.00
N LEU A 168 -34.26 -20.90 14.26
CA LEU A 168 -33.72 -21.85 13.30
C LEU A 168 -32.26 -22.15 13.63
N VAL A 169 -31.98 -23.40 13.94
CA VAL A 169 -30.63 -23.96 14.12
C VAL A 169 -30.24 -24.67 12.82
N GLY A 170 -29.43 -23.99 12.01
CA GLY A 170 -28.93 -24.49 10.73
C GLY A 170 -27.66 -25.31 10.92
N PHE A 171 -27.77 -26.63 10.81
CA PHE A 171 -26.66 -27.55 11.05
C PHE A 171 -25.96 -27.92 9.75
N THR A 172 -24.69 -27.53 9.59
CA THR A 172 -23.86 -27.78 8.41
C THR A 172 -24.44 -27.22 7.10
N LEU A 173 -25.25 -26.17 7.20
CA LEU A 173 -25.77 -25.44 6.04
C LEU A 173 -24.66 -24.58 5.43
N THR A 174 -24.61 -24.58 4.10
CA THR A 174 -23.77 -23.63 3.36
C THR A 174 -24.35 -22.21 3.43
N GLU A 175 -23.53 -21.20 3.17
CA GLU A 175 -23.97 -19.79 3.14
C GLU A 175 -25.16 -19.56 2.18
N ALA A 176 -25.15 -20.22 1.02
CA ALA A 176 -26.26 -20.17 0.06
C ALA A 176 -27.55 -20.81 0.61
N GLN A 177 -27.44 -21.93 1.33
CA GLN A 177 -28.59 -22.58 1.96
C GLN A 177 -29.12 -21.77 3.14
N ARG A 178 -28.22 -21.15 3.92
CA ARG A 178 -28.58 -20.22 4.99
C ARG A 178 -29.41 -19.05 4.44
N ALA A 179 -28.97 -18.42 3.35
CA ALA A 179 -29.69 -17.31 2.74
C ALA A 179 -31.13 -17.67 2.35
N LEU A 180 -31.38 -18.92 1.91
CA LEU A 180 -32.73 -19.40 1.58
C LEU A 180 -33.64 -19.63 2.80
N MET A 181 -33.05 -19.84 3.98
CA MET A 181 -33.78 -20.14 5.22
C MET A 181 -33.87 -18.95 6.19
N GLN A 182 -33.07 -17.92 5.94
CA GLN A 182 -32.93 -16.71 6.78
C GLN A 182 -34.26 -15.98 7.01
N CYS A 183 -35.16 -16.00 6.01
CA CYS A 183 -36.48 -15.38 6.09
C CYS A 183 -37.36 -15.93 7.24
N VAL A 184 -37.16 -17.18 7.66
CA VAL A 184 -38.02 -17.87 8.63
C VAL A 184 -37.94 -17.22 10.02
N PRO A 185 -36.75 -17.11 10.65
CA PRO A 185 -36.60 -16.39 11.90
C PRO A 185 -36.88 -14.89 11.76
N GLU A 186 -36.46 -14.25 10.66
CA GLU A 186 -36.68 -12.81 10.46
C GLU A 186 -38.17 -12.44 10.41
N THR A 187 -38.98 -13.25 9.73
CA THR A 187 -40.42 -12.98 9.55
C THR A 187 -41.20 -13.17 10.84
N THR A 188 -40.76 -14.09 11.71
CA THR A 188 -41.45 -14.44 12.96
C THR A 188 -40.87 -13.73 14.18
N GLY A 189 -39.77 -13.00 14.04
CA GLY A 189 -39.06 -12.37 15.16
C GLY A 189 -38.24 -13.35 16.00
N GLY A 190 -37.89 -14.52 15.44
CA GLY A 190 -36.96 -15.49 16.01
C GLY A 190 -35.51 -15.22 15.60
N GLN A 191 -34.61 -16.15 15.93
CA GLN A 191 -33.17 -16.04 15.69
C GLN A 191 -32.65 -17.17 14.80
N TYR A 192 -31.63 -16.87 13.98
CA TYR A 192 -30.89 -17.87 13.22
C TYR A 192 -29.59 -18.21 13.95
N TYR A 193 -29.35 -19.49 14.19
CA TYR A 193 -28.14 -20.01 14.80
C TYR A 193 -27.39 -20.91 13.81
N ASP A 194 -26.14 -20.57 13.51
CA ASP A 194 -25.32 -21.33 12.57
C ASP A 194 -24.43 -22.34 13.31
N ALA A 195 -24.45 -23.59 12.87
CA ALA A 195 -23.71 -24.68 13.51
C ALA A 195 -22.97 -25.52 12.47
N GLN A 196 -21.65 -25.36 12.34
CA GLN A 196 -20.86 -26.08 11.33
C GLN A 196 -20.30 -27.43 11.83
N ASP A 197 -20.30 -27.65 13.14
CA ASP A 197 -19.82 -28.86 13.80
C ASP A 197 -20.56 -29.12 15.11
N VAL A 198 -20.16 -30.17 15.85
CA VAL A 198 -20.80 -30.57 17.11
C VAL A 198 -20.74 -29.46 18.15
N SER A 199 -19.59 -28.78 18.29
CA SER A 199 -19.45 -27.65 19.22
C SER A 199 -20.34 -26.47 18.88
N GLY A 200 -20.43 -26.13 17.58
CA GLY A 200 -21.33 -25.09 17.09
C GLY A 200 -22.79 -25.45 17.31
N LEU A 201 -23.17 -26.71 17.13
CA LEU A 201 -24.54 -27.18 17.38
C LEU A 201 -24.91 -27.11 18.86
N THR A 202 -24.00 -27.54 19.74
CA THR A 202 -24.18 -27.40 21.20
C THR A 202 -24.27 -25.92 21.60
N ALA A 203 -23.39 -25.05 21.09
CA ALA A 203 -23.41 -23.62 21.39
C ALA A 203 -24.69 -22.95 20.89
N ALA A 204 -25.14 -23.27 19.68
CA ALA A 204 -26.39 -22.79 19.09
C ALA A 204 -27.59 -23.16 19.98
N LEU A 205 -27.67 -24.41 20.43
CA LEU A 205 -28.78 -24.85 21.28
C LEU A 205 -28.67 -24.31 22.72
N THR A 206 -27.46 -24.05 23.25
CA THR A 206 -27.27 -23.31 24.51
C THR A 206 -27.77 -21.86 24.39
N GLN A 207 -27.54 -21.21 23.25
CA GLN A 207 -28.09 -19.86 23.03
C GLN A 207 -29.62 -19.89 22.93
N VAL A 208 -30.20 -20.92 22.29
CA VAL A 208 -31.65 -21.14 22.28
C VAL A 208 -32.20 -21.39 23.70
N GLN A 209 -31.48 -22.12 24.55
CA GLN A 209 -31.88 -22.31 25.96
C GLN A 209 -32.00 -20.96 26.69
N GLN A 210 -31.05 -20.05 26.48
CA GLN A 210 -31.04 -18.73 27.11
C GLN A 210 -32.22 -17.86 26.69
N THR A 211 -32.78 -18.09 25.49
CA THR A 211 -33.95 -17.35 24.99
C THR A 211 -35.29 -17.96 25.43
N VAL A 212 -35.29 -19.16 26.03
CA VAL A 212 -36.47 -19.92 26.48
C VAL A 212 -36.65 -19.90 28.01
N ALA A 213 -35.63 -19.49 28.77
CA ALA A 213 -35.73 -19.43 30.24
C ALA A 213 -36.70 -18.31 30.70
N PRO A 214 -37.73 -18.60 31.52
CA PRO A 214 -38.59 -17.56 32.06
C PRO A 214 -37.81 -16.61 32.97
N ALA A 215 -38.13 -15.31 32.90
CA ALA A 215 -37.52 -14.29 33.74
C ALA A 215 -37.66 -14.67 35.23
N ALA A 216 -36.53 -14.80 35.92
CA ALA A 216 -36.52 -15.21 37.33
C ALA A 216 -37.37 -14.25 38.20
N PRO A 217 -38.20 -14.77 39.13
CA PRO A 217 -38.93 -13.93 40.05
C PRO A 217 -37.94 -13.23 41.00
N VAL A 218 -38.12 -11.92 41.14
CA VAL A 218 -37.35 -11.04 42.02
C VAL A 218 -37.52 -11.53 43.46
N SER A 219 -36.55 -12.30 43.97
CA SER A 219 -36.45 -12.59 45.39
C SER A 219 -36.04 -11.32 46.13
N GLN A 220 -36.78 -11.03 47.20
CA GLN A 220 -36.56 -9.88 48.06
C GLN A 220 -35.11 -9.83 48.55
N ILE A 221 -34.50 -8.68 48.30
CA ILE A 221 -33.15 -8.29 48.64
C ILE A 221 -32.88 -8.54 50.13
N GLN A 222 -31.98 -9.47 50.44
CA GLN A 222 -31.10 -9.28 51.59
C GLN A 222 -30.01 -8.31 51.17
N ILE A 223 -29.93 -7.18 51.88
CA ILE A 223 -28.95 -6.12 51.65
C ILE A 223 -27.57 -6.65 52.01
N GLN A 224 -26.86 -7.18 51.02
CA GLN A 224 -25.41 -7.05 50.90
C GLN A 224 -25.15 -6.07 49.76
N GLN A 225 -24.24 -5.14 49.99
CA GLN A 225 -23.98 -3.95 49.18
C GLN A 225 -23.90 -4.28 47.67
N ARG A 226 -24.77 -3.64 46.87
CA ARG A 226 -24.73 -3.68 45.40
C ARG A 226 -23.43 -2.98 44.97
N PRO A 227 -22.57 -3.53 44.09
CA PRO A 227 -21.54 -2.73 43.46
C PRO A 227 -22.24 -1.55 42.74
N GLU A 228 -21.73 -0.35 42.92
CA GLU A 228 -22.33 0.87 42.39
C GLU A 228 -22.48 0.78 40.86
N ARG A 229 -23.63 1.20 40.33
CA ARG A 229 -23.86 1.31 38.88
C ARG A 229 -23.39 2.69 38.44
N PHE A 230 -22.44 2.78 37.52
CA PHE A 230 -21.84 4.03 37.06
C PHE A 230 -21.50 4.00 35.57
N ASN A 231 -21.05 5.12 35.01
CA ASN A 231 -20.59 5.20 33.62
C ASN A 231 -19.21 4.54 33.49
N LEU A 232 -19.18 3.32 32.95
CA LEU A 232 -18.00 2.45 32.85
C LEU A 232 -16.91 2.98 31.90
N ILE A 233 -17.28 3.80 30.92
CA ILE A 233 -16.34 4.31 29.91
C ILE A 233 -15.79 5.70 30.25
N SER A 234 -16.32 6.35 31.28
CA SER A 234 -15.83 7.67 31.71
C SER A 234 -14.40 7.58 32.24
N VAL A 235 -13.55 8.53 31.84
CA VAL A 235 -12.19 8.68 32.37
C VAL A 235 -12.18 8.83 33.90
N LYS A 236 -13.21 9.49 34.48
CA LYS A 236 -13.34 9.66 35.94
C LYS A 236 -13.52 8.33 36.69
N ASN A 237 -13.99 7.29 36.01
CA ASN A 237 -14.22 5.96 36.55
C ASN A 237 -13.21 4.93 36.01
N GLY A 238 -12.06 5.39 35.48
CA GLY A 238 -11.01 4.52 34.95
C GLY A 238 -11.23 3.99 33.53
N GLY A 239 -12.30 4.41 32.85
CA GLY A 239 -12.54 4.07 31.44
C GLY A 239 -11.55 4.73 30.49
N GLN A 240 -11.15 4.03 29.44
CA GLN A 240 -10.11 4.47 28.50
C GLN A 240 -10.53 4.17 27.07
N ILE A 241 -10.16 5.03 26.13
CA ILE A 241 -10.21 4.70 24.70
C ILE A 241 -8.88 4.01 24.35
N LEU A 242 -8.96 2.83 23.73
CA LEU A 242 -7.77 2.07 23.31
C LEU A 242 -7.45 2.26 21.84
N THR A 243 -8.49 2.30 20.98
CA THR A 243 -8.32 2.51 19.55
C THR A 243 -9.33 3.52 19.03
N THR A 244 -8.89 4.37 18.11
CA THR A 244 -9.73 5.40 17.52
C THR A 244 -9.33 5.72 16.08
N PRO A 245 -10.24 6.20 15.23
CA PRO A 245 -9.88 6.75 13.92
C PRO A 245 -9.08 8.05 14.03
N SER A 246 -9.32 8.87 15.07
CA SER A 246 -8.57 10.10 15.33
C SER A 246 -8.80 10.62 16.76
N ASP A 247 -8.00 11.60 17.19
CA ASP A 247 -8.05 12.13 18.57
C ASP A 247 -9.37 12.84 18.91
N VAL A 248 -10.19 13.16 17.91
CA VAL A 248 -11.50 13.77 18.12
C VAL A 248 -12.45 12.89 18.95
N TRP A 249 -12.26 11.56 18.92
CA TRP A 249 -13.07 10.63 19.71
C TRP A 249 -12.80 10.71 21.21
N LEU A 250 -11.67 11.29 21.65
CA LEU A 250 -11.38 11.46 23.08
C LEU A 250 -12.44 12.31 23.79
N ALA A 251 -13.13 13.20 23.06
CA ALA A 251 -14.25 13.97 23.59
C ALA A 251 -15.47 13.12 23.98
N THR A 252 -15.53 11.86 23.55
CA THR A 252 -16.69 10.99 23.84
C THR A 252 -16.69 10.38 25.23
N ASN A 253 -15.59 10.50 25.98
CA ASN A 253 -15.51 9.95 27.33
C ASN A 253 -14.73 10.81 28.34
N ASP A 254 -14.39 12.04 27.96
CA ASP A 254 -13.62 12.98 28.80
C ASP A 254 -14.43 13.50 30.00
N GLY A 255 -15.76 13.28 29.98
CA GLY A 255 -16.67 13.70 31.03
C GLY A 255 -16.94 15.21 31.00
N GLU A 256 -16.67 15.87 29.88
CA GLU A 256 -17.00 17.27 29.59
C GLU A 256 -18.21 17.35 28.64
N GLU A 257 -19.35 17.82 29.16
CA GLU A 257 -20.63 17.83 28.42
C GLU A 257 -20.76 18.99 27.41
N ASN A 258 -19.68 19.74 27.18
CA ASN A 258 -19.62 20.98 26.40
C ASN A 258 -18.83 20.85 25.08
N ALA A 259 -18.03 19.80 24.91
CA ALA A 259 -17.17 19.61 23.74
C ALA A 259 -17.91 18.91 22.60
N GLN A 260 -18.43 19.67 21.62
CA GLN A 260 -19.01 19.10 20.40
C GLN A 260 -17.91 18.76 19.40
N THR A 261 -17.92 17.55 18.86
CA THR A 261 -16.97 17.11 17.83
C THR A 261 -17.66 16.43 16.66
N TRP A 262 -16.97 16.41 15.52
CA TRP A 262 -17.46 15.89 14.25
C TRP A 262 -16.69 14.65 13.82
N MET A 263 -17.44 13.58 13.55
CA MET A 263 -16.96 12.27 13.13
C MET A 263 -17.68 11.85 11.84
N ARG A 264 -17.30 10.72 11.27
CA ARG A 264 -17.95 10.15 10.06
C ARG A 264 -18.72 8.88 10.39
N SER A 265 -19.85 8.69 9.72
CA SER A 265 -20.55 7.40 9.70
C SER A 265 -19.62 6.31 9.17
N GLY A 266 -19.70 5.11 9.75
CA GLY A 266 -18.81 3.98 9.51
C GLY A 266 -17.56 3.94 10.40
N GLN A 267 -17.21 5.04 11.08
CA GLN A 267 -16.08 5.06 12.02
C GLN A 267 -16.40 4.32 13.33
N GLU A 268 -15.37 3.71 13.92
CA GLU A 268 -15.49 2.93 15.16
C GLU A 268 -14.33 3.19 16.13
N ALA A 269 -14.62 3.16 17.44
CA ALA A 269 -13.63 3.23 18.51
C ALA A 269 -13.86 2.13 19.53
N VAL A 270 -12.78 1.73 20.22
CA VAL A 270 -12.79 0.70 21.26
C VAL A 270 -12.44 1.32 22.60
N TYR A 271 -13.28 1.02 23.59
CA TYR A 271 -13.16 1.45 24.97
C TYR A 271 -12.85 0.26 25.86
N ALA A 272 -12.00 0.49 26.86
CA ALA A 272 -11.76 -0.41 27.97
C ALA A 272 -12.31 0.21 29.27
N PHE A 273 -12.60 -0.68 30.21
CA PHE A 273 -13.04 -0.31 31.55
C PHE A 273 -11.85 -0.21 32.51
N GLU A 274 -12.10 0.23 33.74
CA GLU A 274 -11.10 0.32 34.80
C GLU A 274 -10.24 -0.95 34.86
N ASP A 275 -8.92 -0.78 34.80
CA ASP A 275 -7.91 -1.84 34.82
C ASP A 275 -8.11 -2.97 33.78
N ARG A 276 -8.83 -2.71 32.68
CA ARG A 276 -9.20 -3.71 31.64
C ARG A 276 -9.93 -4.93 32.21
N ARG A 277 -10.66 -4.72 33.31
CA ARG A 277 -11.54 -5.72 33.92
C ARG A 277 -12.78 -5.90 33.06
N SER A 278 -13.38 -7.09 33.12
CA SER A 278 -14.71 -7.26 32.54
C SER A 278 -15.72 -6.37 33.27
N ALA A 279 -16.69 -5.85 32.51
CA ALA A 279 -17.82 -5.13 33.05
C ALA A 279 -19.11 -5.71 32.50
N THR A 280 -20.16 -5.72 33.33
CA THR A 280 -21.52 -6.01 32.92
C THR A 280 -22.26 -4.70 32.67
N PHE A 281 -22.78 -4.49 31.47
CA PHE A 281 -23.47 -3.28 31.05
C PHE A 281 -24.73 -3.60 30.25
N ASP A 282 -25.72 -2.71 30.33
CA ASP A 282 -27.05 -2.92 29.76
C ASP A 282 -27.65 -1.65 29.13
N SER A 283 -26.94 -0.53 29.18
CA SER A 283 -27.49 0.76 28.73
C SER A 283 -26.39 1.63 28.16
N PHE A 284 -26.59 2.07 26.92
CA PHE A 284 -25.71 3.02 26.24
C PHE A 284 -26.45 4.34 26.02
N GLY A 285 -25.80 5.45 26.34
CA GLY A 285 -26.39 6.78 26.29
C GLY A 285 -25.57 7.74 25.44
N VAL A 286 -26.25 8.65 24.76
CA VAL A 286 -25.63 9.76 24.03
C VAL A 286 -26.17 11.10 24.52
N LEU A 287 -25.29 12.08 24.67
CA LEU A 287 -25.67 13.44 25.01
C LEU A 287 -26.09 14.23 23.76
N ILE A 288 -27.37 14.61 23.69
CA ILE A 288 -27.91 15.47 22.61
C ILE A 288 -28.25 16.85 23.20
N ASN A 289 -27.40 17.83 22.88
CA ASN A 289 -27.47 19.18 23.45
C ASN A 289 -28.48 20.11 22.78
N GLU A 290 -28.84 19.84 21.52
CA GLU A 290 -29.82 20.56 20.71
C GLU A 290 -30.20 19.71 19.49
N ALA A 291 -31.35 19.99 18.87
CA ALA A 291 -31.75 19.31 17.63
C ALA A 291 -30.89 19.83 16.46
N ASP A 292 -30.25 18.91 15.75
CA ASP A 292 -29.35 19.19 14.62
C ASP A 292 -29.27 17.98 13.70
N ASN A 293 -29.07 18.20 12.41
CA ASN A 293 -29.00 17.11 11.43
C ASN A 293 -27.76 16.22 11.64
N GLY A 294 -26.68 16.76 12.20
CA GLY A 294 -25.48 16.01 12.54
C GLY A 294 -25.66 15.02 13.68
N ASN A 295 -26.70 15.15 14.52
CA ASN A 295 -26.86 14.26 15.68
C ASN A 295 -26.94 12.78 15.26
N PRO A 296 -26.40 11.85 16.08
CA PRO A 296 -26.43 10.43 15.77
C PRO A 296 -27.87 9.94 15.70
N LYS A 297 -28.16 9.16 14.67
CA LYS A 297 -29.45 8.49 14.49
C LYS A 297 -29.34 7.03 14.91
N GLU A 298 -28.32 6.32 14.41
CA GLU A 298 -28.05 4.93 14.76
C GLU A 298 -26.58 4.76 15.13
N ILE A 299 -26.34 4.03 16.22
CA ILE A 299 -25.01 3.60 16.66
C ILE A 299 -25.07 2.10 16.92
N GLU A 300 -24.15 1.36 16.32
CA GLU A 300 -23.98 -0.06 16.55
C GLU A 300 -23.04 -0.27 17.73
N ILE A 301 -23.51 -1.04 18.71
CA ILE A 301 -22.77 -1.40 19.92
C ILE A 301 -22.26 -2.82 19.76
N LEU A 302 -20.97 -3.02 19.96
CA LEU A 302 -20.32 -4.31 19.92
C LEU A 302 -19.51 -4.54 21.20
N ALA A 303 -19.27 -5.81 21.54
CA ALA A 303 -18.50 -6.18 22.71
C ALA A 303 -17.44 -7.24 22.36
N GLY A 304 -16.31 -7.21 23.05
CA GLY A 304 -15.18 -8.11 22.78
C GLY A 304 -14.39 -8.41 24.04
N ASP A 305 -13.61 -9.49 23.99
CA ASP A 305 -12.86 -10.01 25.13
C ASP A 305 -11.38 -10.27 24.83
N GLU A 306 -10.99 -10.28 23.55
CA GLU A 306 -9.64 -10.65 23.10
C GLU A 306 -8.63 -9.49 23.17
N GLY A 307 -9.06 -8.26 22.85
CA GLY A 307 -8.18 -7.10 22.80
C GLY A 307 -8.69 -5.96 21.92
N PRO A 308 -7.97 -4.84 21.86
CA PRO A 308 -8.37 -3.63 21.13
C PRO A 308 -8.56 -3.83 19.62
N THR A 309 -7.81 -4.74 19.01
CA THR A 309 -7.91 -5.09 17.58
C THR A 309 -8.44 -6.52 17.35
N GLY A 310 -8.95 -7.16 18.41
CA GLY A 310 -9.48 -8.52 18.36
C GLY A 310 -10.89 -8.59 17.78
N GLN A 311 -11.52 -9.76 17.90
CA GLN A 311 -12.89 -9.96 17.43
C GLN A 311 -13.93 -9.28 18.35
N PHE A 312 -14.94 -8.67 17.72
CA PHE A 312 -16.08 -8.05 18.41
C PHE A 312 -17.39 -8.62 17.88
N ARG A 313 -18.32 -8.90 18.79
CA ARG A 313 -19.68 -9.37 18.46
C ARG A 313 -20.67 -8.21 18.57
N ALA A 314 -21.57 -8.08 17.60
CA ALA A 314 -22.63 -7.08 17.67
C ALA A 314 -23.60 -7.39 18.82
N ILE A 315 -23.86 -6.38 19.66
CA ILE A 315 -24.81 -6.43 20.77
C ILE A 315 -26.17 -5.89 20.33
N GLY A 316 -26.16 -4.84 19.52
CA GLY A 316 -27.37 -4.23 18.98
C GLY A 316 -27.12 -2.87 18.35
N ILE A 317 -28.17 -2.32 17.74
CA ILE A 317 -28.16 -0.97 17.18
C ILE A 317 -29.07 -0.09 18.04
N CYS A 318 -28.49 0.98 18.57
CA CYS A 318 -29.18 1.99 19.35
C CYS A 318 -29.66 3.13 18.45
N ALA A 319 -30.96 3.40 18.49
CA ALA A 319 -31.60 4.46 17.73
C ALA A 319 -31.94 5.66 18.62
N PHE A 320 -31.54 6.86 18.21
CA PHE A 320 -31.71 8.09 18.98
C PHE A 320 -32.59 9.10 18.26
N GLN A 321 -33.33 9.89 19.04
CA GLN A 321 -34.21 10.93 18.54
C GLN A 321 -33.45 12.24 18.40
N ASN A 322 -33.79 13.05 17.39
CA ASN A 322 -33.15 14.35 17.19
C ASN A 322 -33.75 15.44 18.11
N VAL A 323 -33.61 15.29 19.42
CA VAL A 323 -34.23 16.18 20.42
C VAL A 323 -33.38 16.30 21.69
N LYS A 324 -33.31 17.51 22.26
CA LYS A 324 -32.68 17.73 23.57
C LYS A 324 -33.64 17.30 24.69
N MET A 325 -33.17 16.45 25.59
CA MET A 325 -33.91 16.07 26.79
C MET A 325 -33.66 17.08 27.93
N GLN A 326 -34.70 17.53 28.63
CA GLN A 326 -34.61 18.59 29.64
C GLN A 326 -34.35 18.07 31.07
N GLN A 327 -34.75 16.84 31.38
CA GLN A 327 -34.67 16.27 32.75
C GLN A 327 -33.54 15.24 32.90
N ALA A 328 -33.31 14.44 31.86
CA ALA A 328 -32.21 13.48 31.77
C ALA A 328 -31.47 13.77 30.45
N PRO A 329 -30.31 14.45 30.47
CA PRO A 329 -29.70 15.01 29.26
C PRO A 329 -29.22 13.95 28.26
N TYR A 330 -28.98 12.72 28.73
CA TYR A 330 -28.64 11.57 27.89
C TYR A 330 -29.89 10.87 27.37
N GLN A 331 -29.89 10.56 26.08
CA GLN A 331 -30.84 9.60 25.52
C GLN A 331 -30.26 8.20 25.66
N GLU A 332 -30.93 7.36 26.45
CA GLU A 332 -30.48 5.99 26.71
C GLU A 332 -31.16 4.97 25.79
N CYS A 333 -30.37 4.02 25.35
CA CYS A 333 -30.76 2.82 24.65
C CYS A 333 -30.48 1.62 25.56
N GLN A 334 -31.54 0.88 25.91
CA GLN A 334 -31.44 -0.33 26.72
C GLN A 334 -31.09 -1.53 25.83
N MET A 335 -30.22 -2.38 26.33
CA MET A 335 -29.75 -3.60 25.68
C MET A 335 -29.82 -4.76 26.68
N PRO A 336 -29.83 -6.02 26.21
CA PRO A 336 -29.63 -7.16 27.10
C PRO A 336 -28.32 -6.98 27.90
N PRO A 337 -28.27 -7.34 29.19
CA PRO A 337 -27.03 -7.26 29.96
C PRO A 337 -25.92 -8.07 29.29
N VAL A 338 -24.82 -7.40 28.94
CA VAL A 338 -23.64 -7.99 28.33
C VAL A 338 -22.48 -7.89 29.30
N THR A 339 -21.76 -8.99 29.48
CA THR A 339 -20.45 -8.98 30.14
C THR A 339 -19.36 -9.09 29.08
N ALA A 340 -18.42 -8.14 29.10
CA ALA A 340 -17.26 -8.14 28.21
C ALA A 340 -16.11 -7.33 28.82
N ARG A 341 -14.90 -7.47 28.27
CA ARG A 341 -13.73 -6.63 28.64
C ARG A 341 -13.62 -5.33 27.86
N TYR A 342 -14.16 -5.30 26.64
CA TYR A 342 -14.07 -4.16 25.74
C TYR A 342 -15.43 -3.83 25.13
N LEU A 343 -15.70 -2.53 24.99
CA LEU A 343 -16.82 -1.99 24.22
C LEU A 343 -16.29 -1.46 22.89
N LYS A 344 -16.92 -1.79 21.77
CA LYS A 344 -16.70 -1.10 20.50
C LYS A 344 -17.96 -0.35 20.11
N VAL A 345 -17.79 0.92 19.76
CA VAL A 345 -18.87 1.82 19.33
C VAL A 345 -18.64 2.16 17.87
N LYS A 346 -19.62 1.86 17.02
CA LYS A 346 -19.57 2.17 15.59
C LYS A 346 -20.71 3.09 15.19
N LEU A 347 -20.36 4.22 14.60
CA LEU A 347 -21.35 5.20 14.15
C LEU A 347 -21.99 4.69 12.85
N VAL A 348 -23.31 4.54 12.82
CA VAL A 348 -24.00 3.98 11.64
C VAL A 348 -24.57 5.10 10.78
N SER A 349 -25.32 6.03 11.37
CA SER A 349 -25.98 7.09 10.63
C SER A 349 -26.25 8.33 11.49
N ASN A 350 -26.46 9.48 10.82
CA ASN A 350 -26.97 10.71 11.41
C ASN A 350 -28.37 11.05 10.87
N HIS A 351 -29.02 12.07 11.45
CA HIS A 351 -30.35 12.51 11.00
C HIS A 351 -30.33 13.27 9.67
N GLY A 352 -29.18 13.83 9.27
CA GLY A 352 -29.00 14.57 8.02
C GLY A 352 -28.76 13.71 6.79
N GLY A 353 -28.26 12.48 6.96
CA GLY A 353 -27.96 11.56 5.86
C GLY A 353 -26.72 11.93 5.02
N ASP A 354 -25.94 12.92 5.45
CA ASP A 354 -24.69 13.35 4.81
C ASP A 354 -23.45 12.62 5.34
N GLY A 355 -23.63 11.76 6.35
CA GLY A 355 -22.59 10.96 6.96
C GLY A 355 -21.75 11.69 8.01
N TYR A 356 -21.98 12.98 8.28
CA TYR A 356 -21.28 13.74 9.33
C TYR A 356 -22.01 13.60 10.66
N VAL A 357 -21.40 12.86 11.59
CA VAL A 357 -21.98 12.59 12.91
C VAL A 357 -21.38 13.55 13.93
N ARG A 358 -22.23 14.35 14.53
CA ARG A 358 -21.92 15.24 15.64
C ARG A 358 -22.13 14.48 16.94
N ALA A 359 -21.05 14.21 17.68
CA ALA A 359 -21.12 13.57 18.99
C ALA A 359 -20.46 14.47 20.05
N THR A 360 -20.95 14.33 21.28
CA THR A 360 -20.44 15.04 22.46
C THR A 360 -19.87 13.98 23.40
N GLU A 361 -20.62 13.56 24.42
CA GLU A 361 -20.22 12.54 25.40
C GLU A 361 -21.08 11.27 25.24
N PHE A 362 -20.46 10.11 25.43
CA PHE A 362 -21.12 8.80 25.49
C PHE A 362 -21.10 8.25 26.91
N GLN A 363 -22.14 7.49 27.25
CA GLN A 363 -22.21 6.79 28.52
C GLN A 363 -22.49 5.32 28.32
N LEU A 364 -21.80 4.48 29.11
CA LEU A 364 -22.11 3.07 29.21
C LEU A 364 -22.39 2.74 30.67
N MET A 365 -23.67 2.54 31.00
CA MET A 365 -24.08 2.30 32.38
C MET A 365 -24.00 0.81 32.70
N GLY A 366 -23.31 0.48 33.79
CA GLY A 366 -23.13 -0.89 34.24
C GLY A 366 -22.33 -0.99 35.53
N SER A 367 -21.75 -2.16 35.78
CA SER A 367 -20.92 -2.45 36.95
C SER A 367 -19.72 -3.31 36.58
N LEU A 368 -18.56 -3.04 37.19
CA LEU A 368 -17.37 -3.87 37.04
C LEU A 368 -17.57 -5.25 37.66
N VAL A 369 -17.06 -6.28 37.00
CA VAL A 369 -16.99 -7.64 37.55
C VAL A 369 -15.85 -7.69 38.57
N ALA A 370 -16.10 -8.24 39.76
CA ALA A 370 -15.09 -8.36 40.81
C ALA A 370 -13.94 -9.28 40.40
N ASP A 371 -12.69 -8.77 40.49
CA ASP A 371 -11.41 -9.46 40.28
C ASP A 371 -11.43 -10.67 39.32
N ASP A 372 -11.50 -10.38 38.02
CA ASP A 372 -11.40 -11.36 36.94
C ASP A 372 -9.96 -11.50 36.37
N GLY A 373 -8.97 -10.99 37.11
CA GLY A 373 -7.56 -11.02 36.76
C GLY A 373 -7.10 -9.94 35.77
N GLY A 374 -8.01 -9.16 35.17
CA GLY A 374 -7.68 -8.17 34.13
C GLY A 374 -7.05 -8.78 32.87
N ALA A 375 -7.19 -8.15 31.71
CA ALA A 375 -6.42 -8.57 30.54
C ALA A 375 -4.99 -8.01 30.65
N ALA A 376 -3.99 -8.90 30.72
CA ALA A 376 -2.59 -8.49 30.62
C ALA A 376 -2.36 -7.76 29.28
N ALA A 377 -1.64 -6.64 29.31
CA ALA A 377 -1.22 -5.97 28.08
C ALA A 377 -0.48 -6.97 27.17
N ALA A 378 -0.72 -6.88 25.87
CA ALA A 378 -0.01 -7.72 24.90
C ALA A 378 1.50 -7.60 25.16
N ALA A 379 2.17 -8.74 25.32
CA ALA A 379 3.59 -8.75 25.65
C ALA A 379 4.38 -7.97 24.58
N ALA A 380 5.18 -6.99 25.03
CA ALA A 380 6.06 -6.24 24.17
C ALA A 380 6.98 -7.19 23.38
N PRO A 381 7.27 -6.90 22.11
CA PRO A 381 8.20 -7.71 21.32
C PRO A 381 9.60 -7.70 21.98
N ALA A 382 10.29 -8.83 21.90
CA ALA A 382 11.59 -8.99 22.55
C ALA A 382 12.70 -8.30 21.73
N GLY A 383 13.70 -7.76 22.42
CA GLY A 383 14.90 -7.17 21.79
C GLY A 383 14.83 -5.65 21.65
N ILE A 384 15.53 -5.13 20.64
CA ILE A 384 15.61 -3.69 20.32
C ILE A 384 14.95 -3.42 18.96
N ASN A 385 14.57 -2.16 18.70
CA ASN A 385 14.22 -1.73 17.36
C ASN A 385 15.49 -1.63 16.49
N LEU A 386 15.69 -2.61 15.61
CA LEU A 386 16.84 -2.72 14.71
C LEU A 386 16.85 -1.68 13.59
N LEU A 387 15.72 -1.04 13.28
CA LEU A 387 15.65 0.03 12.27
C LEU A 387 15.99 1.40 12.83
N SER A 388 15.92 1.57 14.16
CA SER A 388 16.19 2.84 14.83
C SER A 388 17.64 3.30 14.57
N PRO A 389 17.85 4.55 14.11
CA PRO A 389 19.18 5.13 13.96
C PRO A 389 19.99 5.12 15.25
N ARG A 390 19.33 5.27 16.41
CA ARG A 390 19.99 5.19 17.74
C ARG A 390 20.60 3.82 18.02
N ASN A 391 20.07 2.77 17.38
CA ASN A 391 20.56 1.40 17.48
C ASN A 391 21.44 1.01 16.28
N GLY A 392 21.81 1.97 15.42
CA GLY A 392 22.65 1.74 14.24
C GLY A 392 21.90 1.24 13.01
N GLY A 393 20.56 1.25 13.02
CA GLY A 393 19.74 0.98 11.84
C GLY A 393 19.80 2.14 10.83
N ALA A 394 19.82 1.82 9.54
CA ALA A 394 19.85 2.84 8.48
C ALA A 394 19.20 2.35 7.20
N ILE A 395 18.53 3.25 6.47
CA ILE A 395 18.16 2.99 5.07
C ILE A 395 19.42 3.00 4.23
N LEU A 396 19.72 1.89 3.55
CA LEU A 396 20.84 1.74 2.63
C LEU A 396 20.45 2.08 1.19
N SER A 397 19.20 1.83 0.82
CA SER A 397 18.70 2.10 -0.52
C SER A 397 17.21 2.39 -0.55
N THR A 398 16.80 3.35 -1.37
CA THR A 398 15.42 3.84 -1.45
C THR A 398 15.11 4.41 -2.85
N PRO A 399 13.83 4.44 -3.29
CA PRO A 399 13.44 5.16 -4.50
C PRO A 399 13.57 6.68 -4.34
N SER A 400 13.37 7.23 -3.14
CA SER A 400 13.50 8.67 -2.86
C SER A 400 13.63 8.98 -1.36
N ASP A 401 13.99 10.22 -1.02
CA ASP A 401 14.26 10.65 0.36
C ASP A 401 13.03 10.68 1.26
N VAL A 402 11.82 10.61 0.70
CA VAL A 402 10.59 10.58 1.50
C VAL A 402 10.50 9.32 2.39
N TRP A 403 11.24 8.27 2.05
CA TRP A 403 11.34 7.05 2.87
C TRP A 403 12.09 7.26 4.19
N LEU A 404 12.89 8.32 4.33
CA LEU A 404 13.65 8.59 5.57
C LEU A 404 12.73 8.80 6.78
N ALA A 405 11.49 9.23 6.57
CA ALA A 405 10.47 9.36 7.61
C ALA A 405 9.97 8.02 8.19
N THR A 406 10.45 6.89 7.66
CA THR A 406 10.08 5.55 8.14
C THR A 406 11.09 4.97 9.14
N ASN A 407 12.21 5.64 9.38
CA ASN A 407 13.22 5.20 10.35
C ASN A 407 13.92 6.38 11.04
N ASP A 408 13.23 7.50 11.28
CA ASP A 408 13.84 8.71 11.86
C ASP A 408 13.63 8.82 13.38
N ASP A 409 13.01 7.81 14.00
CA ASP A 409 12.52 7.82 15.39
C ASP A 409 11.57 9.01 15.70
N GLN A 410 10.93 9.62 14.69
CA GLN A 410 9.97 10.71 14.86
C GLN A 410 8.54 10.24 14.60
N GLU A 411 7.80 9.99 15.68
CA GLU A 411 6.42 9.48 15.64
C GLU A 411 5.38 10.48 15.10
N THR A 412 5.81 11.66 14.68
CA THR A 412 4.94 12.69 14.09
C THR A 412 5.05 12.77 12.58
N ASN A 413 6.05 12.14 11.98
CA ASN A 413 6.31 12.25 10.56
C ASN A 413 5.46 11.26 9.77
N VAL A 414 4.89 11.76 8.68
CA VAL A 414 4.08 10.99 7.73
C VAL A 414 4.70 11.14 6.36
N THR A 415 4.75 10.05 5.61
CA THR A 415 5.24 10.03 4.24
C THR A 415 4.25 9.36 3.29
N TRP A 416 4.37 9.74 2.02
CA TRP A 416 3.55 9.22 0.93
C TRP A 416 4.42 8.39 -0.01
N LEU A 417 4.07 7.11 -0.11
CA LEU A 417 4.75 6.09 -0.89
C LEU A 417 3.82 5.56 -1.99
N ARG A 418 4.35 4.74 -2.90
CA ARG A 418 3.53 4.11 -3.96
C ARG A 418 3.58 2.59 -3.87
N ALA A 419 2.51 1.96 -4.32
CA ALA A 419 2.46 0.51 -4.44
C ALA A 419 3.60 0.02 -5.34
N GLY A 420 4.33 -0.99 -4.87
CA GLY A 420 5.51 -1.55 -5.54
C GLY A 420 6.83 -0.84 -5.23
N GLU A 421 6.85 0.29 -4.52
CA GLU A 421 8.09 0.89 -4.05
C GLU A 421 8.75 0.02 -2.96
N GLU A 422 10.08 -0.03 -2.98
CA GLU A 422 10.90 -0.88 -2.11
C GLU A 422 12.06 -0.09 -1.51
N ALA A 423 12.29 -0.22 -0.20
CA ALA A 423 13.51 0.28 0.45
C ALA A 423 14.23 -0.83 1.20
N VAL A 424 15.55 -0.69 1.31
CA VAL A 424 16.43 -1.64 1.99
C VAL A 424 17.05 -0.98 3.21
N TYR A 425 16.95 -1.65 4.35
CA TYR A 425 17.47 -1.25 5.64
C TYR A 425 18.61 -2.18 6.04
N GLY A 426 19.67 -1.60 6.60
CA GLY A 426 20.78 -2.29 7.23
C GLY A 426 20.73 -2.13 8.74
N PHE A 427 21.41 -3.04 9.43
CA PHE A 427 21.52 -3.05 10.89
C PHE A 427 22.89 -2.53 11.34
N ALA A 428 23.08 -2.41 12.65
CA ALA A 428 24.29 -1.91 13.27
C ALA A 428 25.56 -2.53 12.65
N GLU A 429 26.42 -1.66 12.10
CA GLU A 429 27.71 -2.04 11.48
C GLU A 429 27.59 -3.09 10.35
N GLY A 430 26.41 -3.22 9.73
CA GLY A 430 26.12 -4.22 8.71
C GLY A 430 26.10 -5.67 9.22
N ARG A 431 26.05 -5.87 10.54
CA ARG A 431 26.03 -7.20 11.16
C ARG A 431 24.69 -7.90 10.94
N PRO A 432 24.68 -9.24 10.83
CA PRO A 432 23.42 -9.99 10.81
C PRO A 432 22.61 -9.75 12.09
N ALA A 433 21.29 -9.70 11.96
CA ALA A 433 20.36 -9.62 13.08
C ALA A 433 19.27 -10.68 12.95
N THR A 434 18.79 -11.18 14.08
CA THR A 434 17.64 -12.07 14.16
C THR A 434 16.42 -11.30 14.64
N PHE A 435 15.33 -11.31 13.89
CA PHE A 435 14.14 -10.51 14.14
C PHE A 435 12.85 -11.29 13.89
N GLU A 436 11.77 -10.91 14.59
CA GLU A 436 10.52 -11.70 14.64
C GLU A 436 9.23 -10.87 14.66
N ALA A 437 9.34 -9.53 14.74
CA ALA A 437 8.19 -8.66 14.68
C ALA A 437 8.52 -7.36 13.95
N PHE A 438 7.60 -6.94 13.09
CA PHE A 438 7.64 -5.67 12.38
C PHE A 438 6.46 -4.81 12.81
N GLY A 439 6.72 -3.56 13.16
CA GLY A 439 5.74 -2.60 13.63
C GLY A 439 5.58 -1.44 12.65
N MET A 440 4.36 -0.97 12.49
CA MET A 440 4.08 0.26 11.76
C MET A 440 3.23 1.18 12.62
N LEU A 441 3.66 2.44 12.72
CA LEU A 441 2.91 3.49 13.38
C LEU A 441 1.69 3.89 12.53
N VAL A 442 0.49 3.86 13.13
CA VAL A 442 -0.74 4.37 12.50
C VAL A 442 -1.25 5.58 13.29
N MET A 443 -0.96 6.78 12.77
CA MET A 443 -1.28 8.04 13.46
C MET A 443 -2.77 8.38 13.50
N GLN A 444 -3.50 7.99 12.46
CA GLN A 444 -4.95 8.17 12.32
C GLN A 444 -5.47 7.25 11.21
N ALA A 445 -6.78 7.02 11.19
CA ALA A 445 -7.43 6.31 10.10
C ALA A 445 -7.48 7.19 8.84
N ASP A 446 -6.93 6.66 7.74
CA ASP A 446 -6.98 7.27 6.41
C ASP A 446 -7.01 6.14 5.37
N ASN A 447 -7.77 6.28 4.29
CA ASN A 447 -7.81 5.26 3.23
C ASN A 447 -6.43 5.04 2.60
N GLY A 448 -5.55 6.05 2.66
CA GLY A 448 -4.16 5.98 2.23
C GLY A 448 -3.28 5.11 3.13
N VAL A 449 -3.63 4.84 4.40
CA VAL A 449 -2.76 4.04 5.31
C VAL A 449 -2.41 2.71 4.67
N ALA A 450 -1.12 2.36 4.70
CA ALA A 450 -0.63 1.09 4.19
C ALA A 450 -1.38 -0.07 4.88
N ARG A 451 -2.00 -0.92 4.08
CA ARG A 451 -2.73 -2.10 4.55
C ARG A 451 -1.84 -3.32 4.48
N GLU A 452 -1.15 -3.52 3.37
CA GLU A 452 -0.25 -4.65 3.16
C GLU A 452 1.16 -4.18 2.85
N ILE A 453 2.13 -4.78 3.55
CA ILE A 453 3.57 -4.57 3.37
C ILE A 453 4.23 -5.94 3.27
N GLU A 454 4.98 -6.20 2.21
CA GLU A 454 5.79 -7.40 2.07
C GLU A 454 7.18 -7.15 2.66
N LEU A 455 7.62 -8.05 3.53
CA LEU A 455 8.95 -8.04 4.12
C LEU A 455 9.81 -9.09 3.43
N LEU A 456 11.01 -8.69 3.01
CA LEU A 456 12.01 -9.57 2.44
C LEU A 456 13.33 -9.43 3.20
N ALA A 457 14.16 -10.47 3.17
CA ALA A 457 15.45 -10.48 3.86
C ALA A 457 16.56 -10.99 2.93
N GLY A 458 17.76 -10.45 3.10
CA GLY A 458 18.93 -10.77 2.29
C GLY A 458 20.24 -10.52 3.03
N ASP A 459 21.30 -11.19 2.58
CA ASP A 459 22.64 -11.07 3.15
C ASP A 459 23.65 -10.36 2.22
N ASP A 460 23.32 -10.30 0.93
CA ASP A 460 24.05 -9.51 -0.06
C ASP A 460 23.79 -8.01 0.16
N GLY A 461 24.62 -7.14 -0.43
CA GLY A 461 24.46 -5.69 -0.32
C GLY A 461 23.10 -5.14 -0.79
N PRO A 462 22.87 -3.82 -0.74
CA PRO A 462 21.55 -3.21 -0.94
C PRO A 462 20.88 -3.49 -2.29
N THR A 463 21.65 -3.87 -3.31
CA THR A 463 21.18 -4.23 -4.66
C THR A 463 21.20 -5.74 -4.93
N GLY A 464 21.48 -6.55 -3.91
CA GLY A 464 21.59 -8.00 -3.98
C GLY A 464 20.24 -8.73 -4.03
N GLN A 465 20.29 -10.05 -3.84
CA GLN A 465 19.10 -10.89 -3.86
C GLN A 465 18.40 -10.88 -2.51
N PHE A 466 17.05 -10.87 -2.53
CA PHE A 466 16.21 -10.90 -1.34
C PHE A 466 15.17 -12.01 -1.46
N ARG A 467 14.88 -12.69 -0.34
CA ARG A 467 13.81 -13.69 -0.23
C ARG A 467 12.64 -13.16 0.59
N SER A 468 11.43 -13.48 0.17
CA SER A 468 10.22 -13.12 0.92
C SER A 468 10.20 -13.78 2.30
N VAL A 469 9.81 -13.00 3.32
CA VAL A 469 9.66 -13.44 4.71
C VAL A 469 8.18 -13.62 5.04
N THR A 470 7.40 -12.56 4.86
CA THR A 470 5.96 -12.53 5.15
C THR A 470 5.32 -11.29 4.53
N THR A 471 3.99 -11.27 4.45
CA THR A 471 3.20 -10.07 4.17
C THR A 471 2.44 -9.67 5.43
N CYS A 472 2.71 -8.48 5.92
CA CYS A 472 2.08 -7.90 7.10
C CYS A 472 0.79 -7.15 6.72
N SER A 473 -0.28 -7.39 7.48
CA SER A 473 -1.56 -6.69 7.33
C SER A 473 -1.81 -5.77 8.51
N PHE A 474 -2.10 -4.50 8.23
CA PHE A 474 -2.37 -3.46 9.22
C PHE A 474 -3.81 -2.95 9.12
N GLN A 475 -4.41 -2.66 10.27
CA GLN A 475 -5.75 -2.12 10.41
C GLN A 475 -5.74 -0.59 10.23
N ASN A 476 -6.81 -0.03 9.68
CA ASN A 476 -6.95 1.42 9.50
C ASN A 476 -7.42 2.11 10.78
N ILE A 477 -6.68 1.99 11.87
CA ILE A 477 -7.08 2.49 13.20
C ILE A 477 -5.85 2.88 14.04
N LYS A 478 -5.93 4.00 14.77
CA LYS A 478 -4.88 4.42 15.71
C LYS A 478 -5.02 3.63 17.01
N ILE A 479 -3.92 3.13 17.57
CA ILE A 479 -3.83 2.62 18.95
C ILE A 479 -3.26 3.73 19.84
N LEU A 480 -3.81 3.95 21.04
CA LEU A 480 -3.45 5.11 21.87
C LEU A 480 -2.30 4.86 22.86
N GLU A 481 -2.18 3.66 23.43
CA GLU A 481 -1.12 3.36 24.41
C GLU A 481 0.22 3.01 23.79
N ASP A 482 0.20 2.14 22.77
CA ASP A 482 1.35 1.77 21.95
C ASP A 482 0.89 1.90 20.49
N PRO A 483 1.17 3.03 19.83
CA PRO A 483 0.56 3.38 18.56
C PRO A 483 1.08 2.54 17.37
N TYR A 484 1.99 1.60 17.63
CA TYR A 484 2.50 0.66 16.67
C TYR A 484 1.60 -0.59 16.58
N GLN A 485 1.13 -0.86 15.37
CA GLN A 485 0.52 -2.14 15.07
C GLN A 485 1.61 -3.15 14.73
N LEU A 486 1.61 -4.31 15.41
CA LEU A 486 2.66 -5.32 15.27
C LEU A 486 2.23 -6.50 14.40
N CYS A 487 3.08 -6.83 13.44
CA CYS A 487 3.05 -8.05 12.63
C CYS A 487 4.14 -9.00 13.11
N ARG A 488 3.76 -10.15 13.67
CA ARG A 488 4.70 -11.17 14.18
C ARG A 488 4.87 -12.31 13.18
N PHE A 489 6.08 -12.86 13.09
CA PHE A 489 6.44 -13.95 12.19
C PHE A 489 7.56 -14.81 12.79
N PRO A 490 7.80 -16.04 12.29
CA PRO A 490 8.90 -16.87 12.78
C PRO A 490 10.25 -16.13 12.70
N PRO A 491 11.16 -16.28 13.69
CA PRO A 491 12.44 -15.56 13.69
C PRO A 491 13.24 -15.75 12.40
N VAL A 492 13.74 -14.64 11.86
CA VAL A 492 14.55 -14.60 10.64
C VAL A 492 15.89 -13.95 10.94
N THR A 493 16.98 -14.58 10.50
CA THR A 493 18.33 -14.00 10.53
C THR A 493 18.72 -13.53 9.14
N ALA A 494 19.20 -12.28 9.03
CA ALA A 494 19.74 -11.69 7.80
C ALA A 494 20.58 -10.43 8.12
N ARG A 495 21.34 -9.91 7.14
CA ARG A 495 22.03 -8.61 7.25
C ARG A 495 21.19 -7.41 6.83
N HIS A 496 20.19 -7.63 5.98
CA HIS A 496 19.35 -6.57 5.43
C HIS A 496 17.88 -6.96 5.47
N LEU A 497 17.03 -5.97 5.75
CA LEU A 497 15.58 -6.03 5.57
C LEU A 497 15.22 -5.21 4.33
N LYS A 498 14.43 -5.77 3.42
CA LYS A 498 13.76 -5.01 2.36
C LYS A 498 12.28 -4.92 2.69
N VAL A 499 11.73 -3.71 2.61
CA VAL A 499 10.32 -3.41 2.83
C VAL A 499 9.71 -3.02 1.49
N LYS A 500 8.66 -3.72 1.09
CA LYS A 500 7.92 -3.48 -0.15
C LYS A 500 6.49 -3.06 0.16
N MET A 501 6.09 -1.91 -0.34
CA MET A 501 4.73 -1.40 -0.20
C MET A 501 3.79 -2.15 -1.16
N VAL A 502 2.70 -2.74 -0.68
CA VAL A 502 1.81 -3.56 -1.53
C VAL A 502 0.52 -2.81 -1.85
N MET A 503 -0.31 -2.53 -0.84
CA MET A 503 -1.59 -1.82 -1.04
C MET A 503 -2.08 -1.10 0.21
N ASN A 504 -2.91 -0.08 0.02
CA ASN A 504 -3.60 0.66 1.08
C ASN A 504 -5.05 0.18 1.25
N HIS A 505 -5.80 0.83 2.13
CA HIS A 505 -7.23 0.55 2.34
C HIS A 505 -8.13 1.10 1.22
N GLY A 506 -7.69 2.15 0.51
CA GLY A 506 -8.44 2.80 -0.58
C GLY A 506 -8.34 2.13 -1.96
N GLY A 507 -7.29 1.35 -2.21
CA GLY A 507 -7.05 0.65 -3.48
C GLY A 507 -6.56 1.54 -4.63
N ASP A 508 -6.15 2.77 -4.37
CA ASP A 508 -5.68 3.74 -5.38
C ASP A 508 -4.16 3.70 -5.63
N GLY A 509 -3.42 2.92 -4.84
CA GLY A 509 -1.97 2.75 -4.96
C GLY A 509 -1.13 3.85 -4.30
N TYR A 510 -1.73 4.83 -3.63
CA TYR A 510 -1.04 5.86 -2.84
C TYR A 510 -1.04 5.47 -1.36
N LEU A 511 0.14 5.16 -0.82
CA LEU A 511 0.28 4.65 0.53
C LEU A 511 0.78 5.74 1.48
N ILE A 512 0.17 5.79 2.65
CA ILE A 512 0.61 6.59 3.78
C ILE A 512 1.30 5.65 4.75
N ALA A 513 2.54 5.98 5.10
CA ALA A 513 3.33 5.30 6.11
C ALA A 513 3.99 6.34 7.03
N SER A 514 4.37 5.88 8.21
CA SER A 514 5.12 6.64 9.22
C SER A 514 6.29 5.77 9.68
N GLU A 515 6.75 5.95 10.92
CA GLU A 515 7.83 5.17 11.51
C GLU A 515 7.57 3.64 11.45
N PHE A 516 8.59 2.91 11.00
CA PHE A 516 8.66 1.46 11.04
C PHE A 516 9.58 0.99 12.16
N GLN A 517 9.21 -0.12 12.79
CA GLN A 517 10.04 -0.78 13.79
C GLN A 517 10.29 -2.23 13.39
N LEU A 518 11.50 -2.72 13.66
CA LEU A 518 11.81 -4.14 13.52
C LEU A 518 12.42 -4.64 14.82
N TRP A 519 11.72 -5.53 15.51
CA TRP A 519 12.12 -6.02 16.82
C TRP A 519 12.95 -7.30 16.70
N GLY A 520 14.14 -7.25 17.29
CA GLY A 520 15.08 -8.35 17.26
C GLY A 520 16.39 -8.06 17.99
N LYS A 521 17.41 -8.86 17.68
CA LYS A 521 18.75 -8.77 18.27
C LYS A 521 19.82 -8.89 17.19
N VAL A 522 20.82 -8.02 17.27
CA VAL A 522 22.03 -8.13 16.45
C VAL A 522 22.85 -9.34 16.93
N ASP A 523 23.41 -10.11 16.00
CA ASP A 523 24.36 -11.17 16.33
C ASP A 523 25.73 -10.54 16.63
N GLU A 524 26.05 -10.40 17.92
CA GLU A 524 27.31 -9.81 18.37
C GLU A 524 28.53 -10.70 18.11
N ASN A 525 28.33 -12.01 17.88
CA ASN A 525 29.40 -12.98 17.64
C ASN A 525 29.70 -13.18 16.16
N ALA A 526 28.77 -12.79 15.28
CA ALA A 526 29.03 -12.70 13.85
C ALA A 526 30.02 -11.56 13.62
N GLY A 527 31.19 -11.88 13.05
CA GLY A 527 32.16 -10.88 12.64
C GLY A 527 31.45 -9.79 11.82
N GLY A 528 31.69 -8.54 12.21
CA GLY A 528 31.35 -7.36 11.42
C GLY A 528 32.23 -7.31 10.17
N ASP A 529 32.14 -8.33 9.32
CA ASP A 529 32.51 -8.18 7.93
C ASP A 529 31.45 -7.25 7.39
N VAL A 530 31.84 -5.99 7.24
CA VAL A 530 31.18 -5.01 6.40
C VAL A 530 30.92 -5.75 5.09
N ALA A 531 29.69 -6.24 4.90
CA ALA A 531 29.31 -6.97 3.70
C ALA A 531 29.71 -6.07 2.54
N ALA A 532 30.74 -6.52 1.80
CA ALA A 532 31.45 -5.82 0.76
C ALA A 532 30.87 -4.45 0.45
N ALA A 533 31.37 -3.40 1.13
CA ALA A 533 31.44 -2.13 0.45
C ALA A 533 32.12 -2.48 -0.88
N ALA A 534 31.37 -2.42 -1.99
CA ALA A 534 31.92 -2.48 -3.33
C ALA A 534 33.20 -1.66 -3.25
N HIS A 535 34.36 -2.29 -3.51
CA HIS A 535 35.70 -1.76 -3.22
C HIS A 535 35.66 -0.24 -3.31
N ALA A 536 35.81 0.45 -2.16
CA ALA A 536 35.81 1.90 -2.19
C ALA A 536 36.84 2.30 -3.25
N PRO A 537 36.43 3.06 -4.28
CA PRO A 537 37.27 3.25 -5.44
C PRO A 537 38.60 3.86 -5.01
N THR A 538 39.70 3.33 -5.53
CA THR A 538 41.04 3.82 -5.24
C THR A 538 41.47 4.85 -6.29
N GLY A 539 42.31 5.81 -5.89
CA GLY A 539 42.81 6.85 -6.79
C GLY A 539 41.95 8.11 -6.79
N ILE A 540 42.06 8.89 -7.86
CA ILE A 540 41.32 10.15 -8.06
C ILE A 540 40.17 9.97 -9.06
N ASN A 541 39.17 10.86 -9.03
CA ASN A 541 38.21 10.95 -10.12
C ASN A 541 38.88 11.59 -11.35
N LEU A 542 39.24 10.77 -12.33
CA LEU A 542 39.94 11.14 -13.55
C LEU A 542 39.10 12.02 -14.50
N LEU A 543 37.76 12.01 -14.37
CA LEU A 543 36.87 12.87 -15.16
C LEU A 543 36.69 14.26 -14.54
N SER A 544 36.97 14.40 -13.24
CA SER A 544 36.78 15.64 -12.51
C SER A 544 37.65 16.77 -13.08
N PRO A 545 37.08 17.96 -13.34
CA PRO A 545 37.83 19.16 -13.69
C PRO A 545 38.88 19.53 -12.64
N GLN A 546 38.64 19.25 -11.36
CA GLN A 546 39.59 19.50 -10.26
C GLN A 546 40.85 18.63 -10.38
N SER A 547 40.71 17.43 -10.94
CA SER A 547 41.80 16.52 -11.24
C SER A 547 42.41 16.76 -12.63
N GLY A 548 41.94 17.76 -13.37
CA GLY A 548 42.39 18.09 -14.73
C GLY A 548 41.71 17.29 -15.84
N GLY A 549 40.62 16.57 -15.54
CA GLY A 549 39.78 15.91 -16.53
C GLY A 549 39.11 16.92 -17.46
N GLN A 550 38.94 16.55 -18.73
CA GLN A 550 38.35 17.42 -19.75
C GLN A 550 37.46 16.63 -20.71
N ILE A 551 36.31 17.21 -21.05
CA ILE A 551 35.44 16.72 -22.13
C ILE A 551 35.99 17.22 -23.46
N LEU A 552 36.31 16.33 -24.38
CA LEU A 552 36.93 16.66 -25.67
C LEU A 552 35.96 16.60 -26.85
N ALA A 553 35.04 15.64 -26.86
CA ALA A 553 34.09 15.52 -27.96
C ALA A 553 32.72 15.07 -27.46
N ILE A 554 31.67 15.78 -27.89
CA ILE A 554 30.29 15.56 -27.43
C ILE A 554 29.28 15.78 -28.55
N PRO A 555 28.08 15.17 -28.45
CA PRO A 555 27.00 15.40 -29.39
C PRO A 555 26.40 16.81 -29.23
N ASN A 556 26.29 17.32 -28.01
CA ASN A 556 25.75 18.66 -27.72
C ASN A 556 26.18 19.10 -26.32
N ASP A 557 25.92 20.37 -25.97
CA ASP A 557 26.38 20.97 -24.71
C ASP A 557 25.79 20.32 -23.45
N VAL A 558 24.71 19.54 -23.55
CA VAL A 558 24.11 18.92 -22.37
C VAL A 558 25.06 17.91 -21.71
N TRP A 559 25.97 17.33 -22.48
CA TRP A 559 27.01 16.42 -21.96
C TRP A 559 28.02 17.13 -21.05
N LEU A 560 28.14 18.46 -21.10
CA LEU A 560 29.04 19.19 -20.22
C LEU A 560 28.71 19.01 -18.73
N HIS A 561 27.44 18.68 -18.42
CA HIS A 561 27.00 18.40 -17.06
C HIS A 561 27.45 17.04 -16.52
N THR A 562 27.97 16.15 -17.37
CA THR A 562 28.28 14.77 -16.97
C THR A 562 29.63 14.60 -16.27
N ALA A 563 30.42 15.67 -16.18
CA ALA A 563 31.71 15.69 -15.50
C ALA A 563 32.02 17.11 -14.99
N ASP A 564 31.05 17.77 -14.35
CA ASP A 564 31.18 19.14 -13.83
C ASP A 564 31.35 19.20 -12.29
N ASP A 565 31.49 18.03 -11.66
CA ASP A 565 31.52 17.84 -10.20
C ASP A 565 30.26 18.38 -9.47
N GLN A 566 29.14 18.59 -10.19
CA GLN A 566 27.86 18.97 -9.57
C GLN A 566 26.95 17.76 -9.43
N GLU A 567 26.47 17.52 -8.21
CA GLU A 567 25.49 16.47 -7.95
C GLU A 567 24.04 16.91 -8.24
N GLU A 568 23.87 18.18 -8.63
CA GLU A 568 22.62 18.81 -9.01
C GLU A 568 22.64 19.16 -10.51
N GLY A 569 21.49 19.15 -11.17
CA GLY A 569 21.41 19.53 -12.59
C GLY A 569 21.25 18.35 -13.56
N ARG A 570 20.24 17.51 -13.30
CA ARG A 570 19.86 16.41 -14.22
C ARG A 570 19.65 16.92 -15.64
N THR A 571 20.30 16.28 -16.59
CA THR A 571 20.14 16.53 -18.02
C THR A 571 19.62 15.31 -18.77
N TRP A 572 19.13 15.51 -19.99
CA TRP A 572 18.54 14.46 -20.82
C TRP A 572 19.33 14.25 -22.11
N MET A 573 19.70 13.00 -22.35
CA MET A 573 20.47 12.53 -23.50
C MET A 573 19.73 11.39 -24.18
N LEU A 574 20.19 10.99 -25.37
CA LEU A 574 19.59 9.89 -26.12
C LEU A 574 20.49 8.65 -26.10
N ALA A 575 19.85 7.48 -26.03
CA ALA A 575 20.53 6.22 -26.28
C ALA A 575 21.27 6.23 -27.64
N GLY A 576 22.47 5.68 -27.66
CA GLY A 576 23.40 5.68 -28.79
C GLY A 576 24.34 6.88 -28.84
N GLN A 577 24.10 7.94 -28.06
CA GLN A 577 25.02 9.07 -27.98
C GLN A 577 26.33 8.72 -27.26
N GLU A 578 27.41 9.38 -27.68
CA GLU A 578 28.77 9.12 -27.22
C GLU A 578 29.47 10.43 -26.84
N GLY A 579 30.16 10.42 -25.69
CA GLY A 579 31.04 11.51 -25.24
C GLY A 579 32.46 11.01 -24.99
N VAL A 580 33.46 11.83 -25.30
CA VAL A 580 34.88 11.49 -25.16
C VAL A 580 35.55 12.44 -24.17
N TYR A 581 36.30 11.85 -23.24
CA TYR A 581 36.95 12.50 -22.12
C TYR A 581 38.45 12.24 -22.18
N ALA A 582 39.22 13.23 -21.77
CA ALA A 582 40.66 13.13 -21.56
C ALA A 582 40.99 13.36 -20.09
N PHE A 583 42.11 12.80 -19.67
CA PHE A 583 42.66 12.96 -18.33
C PHE A 583 43.61 14.15 -18.27
N ALA A 584 44.12 14.45 -17.07
CA ALA A 584 45.01 15.57 -16.80
C ALA A 584 46.11 15.74 -17.87
N GLU A 585 46.11 16.89 -18.56
CA GLU A 585 47.10 17.24 -19.59
C GLU A 585 47.18 16.23 -20.77
N GLY A 586 46.12 15.44 -21.00
CA GLY A 586 46.11 14.39 -22.03
C GLY A 586 47.09 13.23 -21.75
N LYS A 587 47.47 13.05 -20.48
CA LYS A 587 48.31 11.93 -20.02
C LYS A 587 47.53 10.62 -20.02
N SER A 588 48.28 9.52 -20.07
CA SER A 588 47.70 8.19 -19.87
C SER A 588 47.33 8.01 -18.40
N ALA A 589 46.26 7.27 -18.13
CA ALA A 589 45.81 6.91 -16.80
C ALA A 589 45.43 5.43 -16.75
N THR A 590 45.62 4.82 -15.58
CA THR A 590 45.14 3.47 -15.28
C THR A 590 43.91 3.55 -14.38
N PHE A 591 42.83 2.88 -14.76
CA PHE A 591 41.53 2.93 -14.07
C PHE A 591 40.80 1.60 -14.15
N ASP A 592 39.90 1.37 -13.20
CA ASP A 592 39.15 0.12 -13.08
C ASP A 592 37.72 0.29 -12.52
N THR A 593 37.30 1.51 -12.18
CA THR A 593 35.99 1.70 -11.55
C THR A 593 35.28 2.90 -12.16
N PHE A 594 34.07 2.67 -12.66
CA PHE A 594 33.20 3.70 -13.23
C PHE A 594 31.97 3.90 -12.34
N GLY A 595 31.56 5.16 -12.13
CA GLY A 595 30.45 5.53 -11.27
C GLY A 595 29.41 6.38 -11.99
N VAL A 596 28.14 6.16 -11.68
CA VAL A 596 27.02 6.98 -12.15
C VAL A 596 26.23 7.47 -10.96
N LEU A 597 25.94 8.77 -10.92
CA LEU A 597 25.07 9.37 -9.92
C LEU A 597 23.59 9.00 -10.18
N VAL A 598 22.94 8.37 -9.21
CA VAL A 598 21.50 8.05 -9.23
C VAL A 598 20.82 8.77 -8.06
N PRO A 599 20.31 10.00 -8.26
CA PRO A 599 19.84 10.84 -7.16
C PRO A 599 18.46 10.43 -6.63
N ALA A 600 17.67 9.73 -7.43
CA ALA A 600 16.36 9.15 -7.10
C ALA A 600 15.97 8.15 -8.19
N ALA A 601 15.05 7.22 -7.88
CA ALA A 601 14.48 6.33 -8.88
C ALA A 601 13.73 7.13 -9.96
N ASN A 602 14.03 6.86 -11.22
CA ASN A 602 13.44 7.51 -12.38
C ASN A 602 13.58 6.62 -13.61
N ASN A 603 12.54 6.54 -14.43
CA ASN A 603 12.59 5.75 -15.68
C ASN A 603 13.70 6.24 -16.63
N GLY A 604 14.06 7.51 -16.57
CA GLY A 604 15.16 8.08 -17.33
C GLY A 604 16.55 7.63 -16.86
N ASN A 605 16.72 7.10 -15.64
CA ASN A 605 18.04 6.75 -15.13
C ASN A 605 18.76 5.76 -16.07
N PRO A 606 20.09 5.80 -16.16
CA PRO A 606 20.82 4.88 -17.02
C PRO A 606 20.62 3.44 -16.54
N LYS A 607 20.44 2.53 -17.49
CA LYS A 607 20.38 1.09 -17.23
C LYS A 607 21.65 0.41 -17.72
N GLU A 608 22.08 0.71 -18.94
CA GLU A 608 23.32 0.19 -19.51
C GLU A 608 24.14 1.30 -20.16
N ILE A 609 25.45 1.30 -19.87
CA ILE A 609 26.45 2.19 -20.47
C ILE A 609 27.63 1.34 -20.93
N GLU A 610 28.07 1.51 -22.18
CA GLU A 610 29.30 0.92 -22.67
C GLU A 610 30.46 1.91 -22.51
N LEU A 611 31.58 1.40 -22.01
CA LEU A 611 32.80 2.15 -21.81
C LEU A 611 33.82 1.67 -22.84
N LEU A 612 34.48 2.63 -23.50
CA LEU A 612 35.53 2.37 -24.47
C LEU A 612 36.77 3.20 -24.14
N ALA A 613 37.94 2.70 -24.51
CA ALA A 613 39.22 3.35 -24.24
C ALA A 613 40.08 3.45 -25.50
N GLY A 614 40.87 4.53 -25.64
CA GLY A 614 41.72 4.78 -26.81
C GLY A 614 42.87 5.74 -26.52
N ASP A 615 43.81 5.84 -27.47
CA ASP A 615 45.05 6.62 -27.32
C ASP A 615 45.33 7.59 -28.47
N ASP A 616 44.58 7.50 -29.57
CA ASP A 616 44.88 8.20 -30.82
C ASP A 616 44.28 9.63 -30.90
N GLY A 617 43.34 9.99 -30.02
CA GLY A 617 42.69 11.29 -29.97
C GLY A 617 41.16 11.23 -29.87
N PRO A 618 40.48 12.39 -29.85
CA PRO A 618 39.03 12.46 -29.60
C PRO A 618 38.15 11.83 -30.71
N THR A 619 38.68 11.72 -31.93
CA THR A 619 38.04 11.06 -33.08
C THR A 619 38.78 9.80 -33.52
N GLY A 620 39.72 9.33 -32.70
CA GLY A 620 40.55 8.15 -32.97
C GLY A 620 39.80 6.82 -32.81
N GLN A 621 40.53 5.72 -32.86
CA GLN A 621 39.97 4.39 -32.63
C GLN A 621 39.78 4.14 -31.13
N PHE A 622 38.65 3.55 -30.76
CA PHE A 622 38.33 3.17 -29.39
C PHE A 622 37.99 1.67 -29.33
N ARG A 623 38.47 0.99 -28.29
CA ARG A 623 38.14 -0.41 -28.00
C ARG A 623 37.16 -0.48 -26.83
N SER A 624 36.15 -1.33 -26.92
CA SER A 624 35.26 -1.60 -25.79
C SER A 624 36.03 -2.24 -24.63
N ILE A 625 35.79 -1.74 -23.42
CA ILE A 625 36.39 -2.27 -22.17
C ILE A 625 35.35 -2.86 -21.22
N GLY A 626 34.06 -2.76 -21.57
CA GLY A 626 32.97 -3.38 -20.83
C GLY A 626 31.67 -2.60 -20.92
N THR A 627 30.60 -3.25 -20.47
CA THR A 627 29.27 -2.64 -20.29
C THR A 627 28.91 -2.68 -18.82
N CYS A 628 28.54 -1.53 -18.28
CA CYS A 628 28.08 -1.37 -16.91
C CYS A 628 26.55 -1.38 -16.85
N SER A 629 25.99 -2.11 -15.88
CA SER A 629 24.56 -2.13 -15.61
C SER A 629 24.25 -1.50 -14.26
N PHE A 630 23.26 -0.61 -14.23
CA PHE A 630 22.87 0.15 -13.04
C PHE A 630 21.42 -0.17 -12.64
N GLN A 631 21.12 -0.01 -11.36
CA GLN A 631 19.79 -0.23 -10.80
C GLN A 631 19.01 1.08 -10.67
N ASN A 632 17.68 1.02 -10.74
CA ASN A 632 16.86 2.22 -10.62
C ASN A 632 16.58 2.62 -9.16
N VAL A 633 17.63 2.83 -8.36
CA VAL A 633 17.50 3.07 -6.92
C VAL A 633 18.55 4.03 -6.39
N LYS A 634 18.18 4.88 -5.42
CA LYS A 634 19.12 5.75 -4.72
C LYS A 634 19.86 4.92 -3.65
N LEU A 635 21.16 5.14 -3.52
CA LEU A 635 21.97 4.60 -2.44
C LEU A 635 22.21 5.72 -1.41
N SER A 636 22.01 5.43 -0.12
CA SER A 636 21.99 6.47 0.92
C SER A 636 23.37 6.92 1.39
N GLN A 637 24.38 6.04 1.34
CA GLN A 637 25.75 6.36 1.79
C GLN A 637 26.57 7.10 0.73
N SER A 638 26.36 6.74 -0.53
CA SER A 638 26.94 7.40 -1.69
C SER A 638 25.88 7.35 -2.79
N PRO A 639 25.49 8.49 -3.38
CA PRO A 639 24.48 8.48 -4.43
C PRO A 639 25.03 7.91 -5.75
N TYR A 640 26.32 7.53 -5.80
CA TYR A 640 26.94 6.88 -6.95
C TYR A 640 26.80 5.36 -6.89
N GLN A 641 26.28 4.80 -7.97
CA GLN A 641 26.38 3.37 -8.22
C GLN A 641 27.66 3.08 -9.00
N LEU A 642 28.48 2.17 -8.46
CA LEU A 642 29.79 1.82 -9.01
C LEU A 642 29.71 0.55 -9.84
N CYS A 643 30.50 0.52 -10.90
CA CYS A 643 30.71 -0.59 -11.81
C CYS A 643 32.20 -0.87 -11.91
N ALA A 644 32.60 -2.10 -11.56
CA ALA A 644 33.96 -2.56 -11.74
C ALA A 644 34.24 -2.89 -13.22
N LEU A 645 35.41 -2.49 -13.69
CA LEU A 645 35.94 -2.71 -15.02
C LEU A 645 37.24 -3.52 -14.93
N PRO A 646 37.64 -4.21 -16.01
CA PRO A 646 39.00 -4.71 -16.12
C PRO A 646 40.00 -3.55 -15.98
N PRO A 647 41.08 -3.68 -15.19
CA PRO A 647 42.12 -2.65 -15.11
C PRO A 647 42.61 -2.26 -16.49
N THR A 648 42.45 -0.98 -16.83
CA THR A 648 42.65 -0.45 -18.18
C THR A 648 43.57 0.74 -18.12
N SER A 649 44.57 0.79 -19.01
CA SER A 649 45.38 1.99 -19.27
C SER A 649 45.04 2.57 -20.64
N ALA A 650 44.84 3.88 -20.69
CA ALA A 650 44.56 4.65 -21.90
C ALA A 650 44.73 6.17 -21.66
N ARG A 651 44.73 6.97 -22.73
CA ARG A 651 44.69 8.45 -22.67
C ARG A 651 43.29 9.03 -22.71
N TYR A 652 42.34 8.32 -23.31
CA TYR A 652 40.98 8.79 -23.53
C TYR A 652 39.95 7.74 -23.13
N LEU A 653 38.88 8.19 -22.48
CA LEU A 653 37.67 7.41 -22.22
C LEU A 653 36.57 7.88 -23.17
N LYS A 654 35.85 6.95 -23.79
CA LYS A 654 34.59 7.20 -24.47
C LYS A 654 33.46 6.51 -23.71
N ILE A 655 32.42 7.27 -23.40
CA ILE A 655 31.21 6.80 -22.74
C ILE A 655 30.09 6.75 -23.77
N LYS A 656 29.47 5.58 -23.93
CA LYS A 656 28.35 5.35 -24.83
C LYS A 656 27.11 4.95 -24.05
N LEU A 657 26.06 5.74 -24.17
CA LEU A 657 24.79 5.47 -23.51
C LEU A 657 24.01 4.41 -24.29
N LEU A 658 23.59 3.31 -23.66
CA LEU A 658 22.87 2.24 -24.37
C LEU A 658 21.37 2.23 -24.09
N SER A 659 20.97 2.26 -22.82
CA SER A 659 19.56 2.15 -22.43
C SER A 659 19.26 2.85 -21.10
N ASN A 660 18.00 3.24 -20.91
CA ASN A 660 17.44 3.70 -19.64
C ASN A 660 16.52 2.65 -19.00
N GLN A 661 16.11 2.90 -17.76
CA GLN A 661 15.23 2.01 -17.00
C GLN A 661 13.82 1.91 -17.62
N GLY A 662 13.34 2.97 -18.28
CA GLY A 662 12.02 3.06 -18.91
C GLY A 662 11.92 2.44 -20.31
N GLY A 663 13.06 2.26 -21.00
CA GLY A 663 13.12 1.69 -22.35
C GLY A 663 12.66 2.62 -23.48
N ASP A 664 12.47 3.91 -23.21
CA ASP A 664 12.08 4.91 -24.22
C ASP A 664 13.30 5.57 -24.92
N GLY A 665 14.51 5.28 -24.45
CA GLY A 665 15.76 5.81 -25.01
C GLY A 665 16.14 7.21 -24.51
N TYR A 666 15.36 7.85 -23.63
CA TYR A 666 15.70 9.12 -23.00
C TYR A 666 16.45 8.87 -21.69
N ILE A 667 17.75 9.09 -21.71
CA ILE A 667 18.65 8.82 -20.59
C ILE A 667 18.89 10.11 -19.82
N ALA A 668 18.40 10.15 -18.59
CA ALA A 668 18.74 11.15 -17.61
C ALA A 668 20.11 10.82 -17.01
N ALA A 669 21.07 11.72 -17.14
CA ALA A 669 22.30 11.65 -16.35
C ALA A 669 22.50 12.94 -15.57
N THR A 670 23.24 12.83 -14.48
CA THR A 670 23.71 13.98 -13.72
C THR A 670 25.23 13.98 -13.84
N GLU A 671 25.93 13.11 -13.12
CA GLU A 671 27.41 13.11 -13.09
C GLU A 671 27.97 11.69 -13.31
N PHE A 672 29.11 11.61 -14.00
CA PHE A 672 29.90 10.40 -14.19
C PHE A 672 31.26 10.53 -13.49
N GLN A 673 31.71 9.42 -12.91
CA GLN A 673 33.02 9.34 -12.27
C GLN A 673 33.83 8.19 -12.85
N LEU A 674 35.14 8.38 -12.96
CA LEU A 674 36.08 7.32 -13.31
C LEU A 674 37.24 7.35 -12.32
N TRP A 675 37.46 6.26 -11.60
CA TRP A 675 38.45 6.20 -10.54
C TRP A 675 39.70 5.45 -11.00
N GLY A 676 40.86 6.05 -10.71
CA GLY A 676 42.17 5.52 -11.08
C GLY A 676 43.30 6.50 -10.81
N ASP A 677 44.47 6.23 -11.41
CA ASP A 677 45.70 6.99 -11.23
C ASP A 677 46.28 7.47 -12.57
N ILE A 678 46.82 8.68 -12.60
CA ILE A 678 47.57 9.18 -13.75
C ILE A 678 48.91 8.45 -13.85
N ASP A 679 49.24 7.92 -15.02
CA ASP A 679 50.46 7.13 -15.23
C ASP A 679 51.70 8.03 -15.12
N ALA A 680 52.54 7.76 -14.11
CA ALA A 680 53.75 8.51 -13.84
C ALA A 680 54.74 8.43 -15.00
N GLY A 681 55.17 9.60 -15.51
CA GLY A 681 56.13 9.69 -16.62
C GLY A 681 55.53 9.56 -18.02
N SER A 682 54.20 9.45 -18.15
CA SER A 682 53.56 9.54 -19.46
C SER A 682 53.75 10.94 -20.06
N ALA A 683 54.26 10.99 -21.30
CA ALA A 683 54.36 12.24 -22.03
C ALA A 683 52.94 12.75 -22.37
N PRO A 684 52.67 14.06 -22.26
CA PRO A 684 51.42 14.66 -22.74
C PRO A 684 51.14 14.22 -24.17
N ALA A 685 49.86 14.08 -24.54
CA ALA A 685 49.51 13.88 -25.93
C ALA A 685 50.14 15.01 -26.75
N ALA A 686 50.79 14.68 -27.87
CA ALA A 686 51.27 15.72 -28.77
C ALA A 686 50.05 16.54 -29.19
N ALA A 687 50.06 17.84 -28.90
CA ALA A 687 49.08 18.73 -29.50
C ALA A 687 49.15 18.49 -31.00
N ALA A 688 48.01 18.14 -31.62
CA ALA A 688 47.95 18.10 -33.08
C ALA A 688 48.51 19.44 -33.54
N ALA A 689 49.68 19.40 -34.18
CA ALA A 689 50.35 20.61 -34.63
C ALA A 689 49.31 21.37 -35.45
N ASP A 690 49.01 22.60 -35.02
CA ASP A 690 48.06 23.45 -35.70
C ASP A 690 48.59 23.65 -37.12
N ALA A 691 48.09 22.85 -38.06
CA ALA A 691 48.64 22.74 -39.42
C ALA A 691 48.56 24.10 -40.16
N SER A 692 47.81 25.05 -39.59
CA SER A 692 47.64 26.43 -40.04
C SER A 692 48.57 27.45 -39.39
N ALA A 693 49.59 27.09 -38.60
CA ALA A 693 50.51 28.07 -38.01
C ALA A 693 51.23 28.91 -39.11
N GLY A 694 50.71 30.11 -39.38
CA GLY A 694 51.17 31.02 -40.44
C GLY A 694 50.29 31.08 -41.70
N MET A 695 49.22 30.30 -41.77
CA MET A 695 48.23 30.32 -42.86
C MET A 695 47.01 31.18 -42.51
N VAL A 696 46.35 31.75 -43.52
CA VAL A 696 45.12 32.54 -43.36
C VAL A 696 43.92 31.78 -43.88
N ASN A 697 42.72 32.07 -43.35
CA ASN A 697 41.47 31.60 -43.96
C ASN A 697 41.24 32.37 -45.28
N LEU A 698 41.47 31.70 -46.41
CA LEU A 698 41.34 32.27 -47.76
C LEU A 698 39.87 32.51 -48.18
N LEU A 699 38.91 31.89 -47.49
CA LEU A 699 37.48 32.11 -47.74
C LEU A 699 36.93 33.31 -46.96
N SER A 700 37.65 33.79 -45.94
CA SER A 700 37.20 34.89 -45.10
C SER A 700 36.96 36.15 -45.92
N SER A 701 35.79 36.76 -45.70
CA SER A 701 35.44 38.05 -46.28
C SER A 701 36.46 39.15 -45.91
N GLY A 702 36.98 39.10 -44.68
CA GLY A 702 38.03 39.99 -44.19
C GLY A 702 39.38 39.83 -44.88
N GLN A 703 39.62 38.69 -45.53
CA GLN A 703 40.80 38.43 -46.36
C GLN A 703 40.53 38.63 -47.86
N GLY A 704 39.34 39.13 -48.23
CA GLY A 704 38.94 39.34 -49.62
C GLY A 704 38.47 38.08 -50.36
N GLY A 705 38.16 37.00 -49.62
CA GLY A 705 37.46 35.83 -50.17
C GLY A 705 36.02 36.17 -50.55
N ALA A 706 35.50 35.53 -51.60
CA ALA A 706 34.13 35.77 -52.07
C ALA A 706 33.51 34.51 -52.69
N LEU A 707 32.22 34.28 -52.41
CA LEU A 707 31.40 33.30 -53.12
C LEU A 707 31.01 33.86 -54.50
N LEU A 708 31.39 33.19 -55.58
CA LEU A 708 31.12 33.63 -56.96
C LEU A 708 29.92 32.91 -57.60
N MET A 709 29.69 31.66 -57.23
CA MET A 709 28.63 30.84 -57.82
C MET A 709 28.10 29.88 -56.77
N ALA A 710 26.77 29.81 -56.65
CA ALA A 710 26.08 28.81 -55.86
C ALA A 710 24.66 28.62 -56.43
N PRO A 711 23.94 27.54 -56.06
CA PRO A 711 22.57 27.31 -56.51
C PRO A 711 21.57 28.31 -55.94
N ASN A 712 21.89 28.95 -54.80
CA ASN A 712 21.06 29.92 -54.10
C ASN A 712 21.90 30.77 -53.12
N ASP A 713 21.31 31.84 -52.60
CA ASP A 713 22.00 32.81 -51.73
C ASP A 713 22.34 32.27 -50.34
N VAL A 714 21.75 31.13 -49.92
CA VAL A 714 21.95 30.61 -48.56
C VAL A 714 23.36 30.05 -48.36
N TRP A 715 24.09 29.80 -49.45
CA TRP A 715 25.52 29.46 -49.47
C TRP A 715 26.42 30.62 -49.01
N LEU A 716 25.94 31.88 -49.01
CA LEU A 716 26.73 33.00 -48.48
C LEU A 716 27.09 32.80 -47.01
N ASN A 717 26.21 32.14 -46.24
CA ASN A 717 26.41 31.87 -44.82
C ASN A 717 27.57 30.89 -44.56
N THR A 718 28.05 30.13 -45.56
CA THR A 718 29.11 29.14 -45.34
C THR A 718 30.52 29.75 -45.34
N ALA A 719 30.66 31.06 -45.55
CA ALA A 719 31.94 31.76 -45.69
C ALA A 719 31.83 33.23 -45.22
N ASP A 720 30.91 33.54 -44.30
CA ASP A 720 30.61 34.92 -43.87
C ASP A 720 31.30 35.33 -42.56
N ASP A 721 32.15 34.45 -42.01
CA ASP A 721 32.86 34.59 -40.74
C ASP A 721 31.90 34.67 -39.52
N ARG A 722 30.66 34.15 -39.63
CA ARG A 722 29.67 34.11 -38.55
C ARG A 722 29.36 32.68 -38.10
N GLU A 723 30.03 32.28 -37.03
CA GLU A 723 29.92 30.94 -36.45
C GLU A 723 28.58 30.64 -35.72
N SER A 724 27.66 31.61 -35.66
CA SER A 724 26.35 31.46 -35.00
C SER A 724 25.18 31.17 -35.94
N GLN A 725 25.38 31.23 -37.25
CA GLN A 725 24.30 31.10 -38.24
C GLN A 725 24.47 29.81 -39.05
N HIS A 726 23.53 28.88 -38.91
CA HIS A 726 23.49 27.68 -39.75
C HIS A 726 22.60 27.88 -40.99
N THR A 727 22.91 27.14 -42.05
CA THR A 727 22.21 27.17 -43.33
C THR A 727 21.89 25.75 -43.81
N TRP A 728 20.82 25.62 -44.61
CA TRP A 728 20.33 24.34 -45.10
C TRP A 728 20.66 24.18 -46.59
N LEU A 729 21.43 23.15 -46.93
CA LEU A 729 21.91 22.87 -48.30
C LEU A 729 21.40 21.49 -48.77
N ARG A 730 21.59 21.15 -50.05
CA ARG A 730 21.18 19.85 -50.61
C ARG A 730 22.36 19.05 -51.16
N ALA A 731 22.21 17.73 -51.15
CA ALA A 731 23.18 16.81 -51.76
C ALA A 731 23.47 17.18 -53.22
N ASN A 732 24.73 17.03 -53.62
CA ASN A 732 25.26 17.38 -54.96
C ASN A 732 25.17 18.87 -55.33
N GLU A 733 24.77 19.77 -54.43
CA GLU A 733 24.96 21.20 -54.65
C GLU A 733 26.46 21.53 -54.68
N GLU A 734 26.81 22.48 -55.56
CA GLU A 734 28.18 22.95 -55.76
C GLU A 734 28.25 24.46 -55.59
N ALA A 735 29.29 24.93 -54.90
CA ALA A 735 29.62 26.34 -54.81
C ALA A 735 31.07 26.61 -55.24
N VAL A 736 31.29 27.78 -55.85
CA VAL A 736 32.60 28.24 -56.31
C VAL A 736 32.97 29.51 -55.57
N TYR A 737 34.14 29.49 -54.93
CA TYR A 737 34.72 30.59 -54.19
C TYR A 737 35.97 31.10 -54.91
N ALA A 738 36.19 32.41 -54.82
CA ALA A 738 37.43 33.06 -55.21
C ALA A 738 38.16 33.64 -54.01
N PHE A 739 39.46 33.81 -54.19
CA PHE A 739 40.35 34.43 -53.20
C PHE A 739 40.51 35.93 -53.49
N ALA A 740 41.24 36.64 -52.63
CA ALA A 740 41.51 38.07 -52.73
C ALA A 740 41.84 38.53 -54.16
N GLY A 741 40.96 39.34 -54.75
CA GLY A 741 41.13 39.89 -56.11
C GLY A 741 41.18 38.84 -57.22
N GLU A 742 40.59 37.66 -57.00
CA GLU A 742 40.64 36.48 -57.89
C GLU A 742 42.06 36.05 -58.27
N LYS A 743 43.04 36.33 -57.40
CA LYS A 743 44.42 35.87 -57.55
C LYS A 743 44.57 34.42 -57.09
N ALA A 744 45.60 33.76 -57.60
CA ALA A 744 45.91 32.40 -57.17
C ALA A 744 46.34 32.38 -55.69
N ALA A 745 45.99 31.32 -54.96
CA ALA A 745 46.47 31.04 -53.62
C ALA A 745 46.91 29.58 -53.53
N THR A 746 47.86 29.30 -52.64
CA THR A 746 48.29 27.93 -52.33
C THR A 746 47.63 27.49 -51.03
N PHE A 747 46.92 26.38 -51.04
CA PHE A 747 46.16 25.88 -49.90
C PHE A 747 46.21 24.37 -49.82
N ASP A 748 46.02 23.84 -48.60
CA ASP A 748 46.16 22.42 -48.33
C ASP A 748 45.17 21.88 -47.29
N THR A 749 44.40 22.75 -46.63
CA THR A 749 43.55 22.35 -45.51
C THR A 749 42.17 22.97 -45.64
N PHE A 750 41.14 22.12 -45.67
CA PHE A 750 39.74 22.51 -45.64
C PHE A 750 39.13 22.11 -44.30
N ALA A 751 38.32 22.98 -43.70
CA ALA A 751 37.70 22.74 -42.41
C ALA A 751 36.22 23.13 -42.39
N VAL A 752 35.44 22.39 -41.62
CA VAL A 752 34.01 22.63 -41.41
C VAL A 752 33.74 22.81 -39.92
N LEU A 753 32.87 23.77 -39.60
CA LEU A 753 32.40 23.98 -38.22
C LEU A 753 31.29 22.98 -37.87
N VAL A 754 31.48 22.20 -36.80
CA VAL A 754 30.47 21.29 -36.25
C VAL A 754 30.10 21.75 -34.83
N THR A 755 28.93 22.36 -34.68
CA THR A 755 28.44 22.95 -33.42
C THR A 755 27.70 21.95 -32.53
N GLU A 756 27.13 20.91 -33.12
CA GLU A 756 26.45 19.79 -32.46
C GLU A 756 26.34 18.63 -33.44
N ALA A 757 26.07 17.41 -32.94
CA ALA A 757 25.78 16.24 -33.74
C ALA A 757 24.38 16.33 -34.35
N GLY A 758 24.27 16.09 -35.64
CA GLY A 758 23.01 16.16 -36.36
C GLY A 758 23.07 15.38 -37.66
N ASN A 759 21.92 14.83 -38.08
CA ASN A 759 21.83 14.08 -39.33
C ASN A 759 22.25 14.91 -40.55
N GLY A 760 22.00 16.22 -40.51
CA GLY A 760 22.38 17.14 -41.57
C GLY A 760 23.88 17.44 -41.67
N ASN A 761 24.69 17.07 -40.68
CA ASN A 761 26.12 17.39 -40.73
C ASN A 761 26.80 16.70 -41.92
N PRO A 762 27.75 17.38 -42.59
CA PRO A 762 28.46 16.80 -43.71
C PRO A 762 29.28 15.59 -43.25
N LYS A 763 29.14 14.49 -43.96
CA LYS A 763 29.97 13.30 -43.79
C LYS A 763 31.11 13.31 -44.80
N GLU A 764 30.81 13.55 -46.07
CA GLU A 764 31.81 13.68 -47.14
C GLU A 764 31.58 14.95 -47.95
N ILE A 765 32.66 15.68 -48.20
CA ILE A 765 32.70 16.85 -49.09
C ILE A 765 33.84 16.66 -50.08
N GLU A 766 33.54 16.83 -51.36
CA GLU A 766 34.56 16.85 -52.41
C GLU A 766 35.06 18.27 -52.63
N ILE A 767 36.39 18.41 -52.61
CA ILE A 767 37.09 19.66 -52.82
C ILE A 767 37.71 19.63 -54.21
N LEU A 768 37.45 20.67 -55.01
CA LEU A 768 37.95 20.83 -56.36
C LEU A 768 38.63 22.18 -56.55
N ALA A 769 39.55 22.27 -57.51
CA ALA A 769 40.32 23.50 -57.80
C ALA A 769 40.36 23.82 -59.30
N GLY A 770 40.39 25.10 -59.66
CA GLY A 770 40.44 25.57 -61.06
C GLY A 770 41.04 26.97 -61.23
N ASP A 771 41.39 27.32 -62.48
CA ASP A 771 42.13 28.57 -62.82
C ASP A 771 41.46 29.43 -63.92
N GLU A 772 40.57 28.84 -64.72
CA GLU A 772 40.03 29.47 -65.93
C GLU A 772 38.89 30.46 -65.67
N GLY A 773 38.18 30.30 -64.55
CA GLY A 773 37.03 31.12 -64.15
C GLY A 773 35.97 30.33 -63.37
N PRO A 774 34.89 30.98 -62.87
CA PRO A 774 33.88 30.33 -62.05
C PRO A 774 33.07 29.24 -62.78
N THR A 775 33.00 29.29 -64.11
CA THR A 775 32.38 28.25 -64.98
C THR A 775 33.41 27.37 -65.70
N GLY A 776 34.70 27.51 -65.39
CA GLY A 776 35.79 26.80 -66.04
C GLY A 776 35.90 25.32 -65.65
N GLN A 777 36.97 24.66 -66.11
CA GLN A 777 37.27 23.29 -65.69
C GLN A 777 37.80 23.25 -64.25
N PHE A 778 37.26 22.32 -63.46
CA PHE A 778 37.71 22.04 -62.08
C PHE A 778 38.19 20.60 -61.98
N ARG A 779 39.32 20.38 -61.30
CA ARG A 779 39.83 19.04 -60.96
C ARG A 779 39.56 18.72 -59.50
N SER A 780 39.15 17.49 -59.22
CA SER A 780 39.05 16.98 -57.84
C SER A 780 40.43 16.91 -57.22
N ILE A 781 40.57 17.45 -56.01
CA ILE A 781 41.84 17.48 -55.26
C ILE A 781 41.78 16.64 -53.99
N ALA A 782 40.61 16.51 -53.37
CA ALA A 782 40.40 15.70 -52.18
C ALA A 782 38.92 15.36 -51.97
N THR A 783 38.63 14.26 -51.28
CA THR A 783 37.33 13.99 -50.67
C THR A 783 37.54 13.93 -49.17
N CYS A 784 37.02 14.92 -48.46
CA CYS A 784 37.19 15.10 -47.03
C CYS A 784 36.06 14.43 -46.26
N THR A 785 36.40 13.68 -45.22
CA THR A 785 35.44 13.00 -44.34
C THR A 785 35.40 13.65 -42.96
N PHE A 786 34.21 13.89 -42.41
CA PHE A 786 34.02 14.53 -41.10
C PHE A 786 33.14 13.68 -40.18
N ASN A 787 33.42 13.75 -38.88
CA ASN A 787 32.70 13.01 -37.84
C ASN A 787 31.46 13.79 -37.39
N ASN A 788 30.40 13.08 -37.02
CA ASN A 788 29.16 13.70 -36.53
C ASN A 788 29.21 14.03 -35.03
N ILE A 789 30.25 14.71 -34.58
CA ILE A 789 30.47 15.04 -33.17
C ILE A 789 31.17 16.40 -33.06
N ARG A 790 30.81 17.20 -32.07
CA ARG A 790 31.52 18.47 -31.81
C ARG A 790 32.77 18.19 -31.01
N ILE A 791 33.92 18.69 -31.48
CA ILE A 791 35.16 18.74 -30.69
C ILE A 791 35.16 20.03 -29.89
N VAL A 792 35.15 19.94 -28.57
CA VAL A 792 34.94 21.08 -27.66
C VAL A 792 36.09 22.09 -27.73
N THR A 793 37.33 21.59 -27.79
CA THR A 793 38.54 22.41 -27.81
C THR A 793 38.82 23.05 -29.17
N GLN A 794 38.35 22.45 -30.26
CA GLN A 794 38.51 22.93 -31.63
C GLN A 794 37.29 22.50 -32.47
N PRO A 795 36.21 23.29 -32.53
CA PRO A 795 34.94 22.86 -33.15
C PRO A 795 35.02 22.76 -34.68
N TYR A 796 36.13 23.22 -35.28
CA TYR A 796 36.46 22.97 -36.67
C TYR A 796 37.09 21.60 -36.84
N GLN A 797 36.45 20.76 -37.65
CA GLN A 797 37.07 19.52 -38.13
C GLN A 797 37.74 19.79 -39.46
N SER A 798 39.04 19.48 -39.55
CA SER A 798 39.86 19.76 -40.73
C SER A 798 40.24 18.49 -41.48
N CYS A 799 40.50 18.68 -42.77
CA CYS A 799 40.96 17.69 -43.71
C CYS A 799 42.12 18.30 -44.50
N THR A 800 43.31 17.70 -44.39
CA THR A 800 44.51 18.15 -45.09
C THR A 800 44.79 17.28 -46.30
N PHE A 801 45.22 17.90 -47.39
CA PHE A 801 45.57 17.27 -48.66
C PHE A 801 46.88 17.85 -49.20
N ALA A 802 47.38 17.33 -50.33
CA ALA A 802 48.61 17.84 -50.93
C ALA A 802 48.42 19.34 -51.33
N PRO A 803 49.39 20.24 -51.07
CA PRO A 803 49.24 21.66 -51.40
C PRO A 803 48.90 21.91 -52.86
N VAL A 804 47.87 22.72 -53.09
CA VAL A 804 47.37 23.09 -54.41
C VAL A 804 47.41 24.59 -54.59
N THR A 805 48.00 25.06 -55.70
CA THR A 805 47.86 26.44 -56.16
C THR A 805 46.76 26.53 -57.20
N ALA A 806 45.76 27.38 -56.97
CA ALA A 806 44.67 27.64 -57.90
C ALA A 806 44.06 29.03 -57.66
N ARG A 807 43.25 29.54 -58.60
CA ARG A 807 42.49 30.80 -58.46
C ARG A 807 41.11 30.63 -57.83
N TYR A 808 40.52 29.45 -57.97
CA TYR A 808 39.15 29.18 -57.51
C TYR A 808 39.08 27.84 -56.78
N LEU A 809 38.28 27.82 -55.71
CA LEU A 809 37.88 26.62 -54.98
C LEU A 809 36.45 26.26 -55.40
N LYS A 810 36.18 24.99 -55.68
CA LYS A 810 34.81 24.47 -55.78
C LYS A 810 34.58 23.44 -54.69
N VAL A 811 33.46 23.56 -53.99
CA VAL A 811 33.01 22.65 -52.93
C VAL A 811 31.77 21.91 -53.44
N ARG A 812 31.77 20.58 -53.36
CA ARG A 812 30.61 19.73 -53.70
C ARG A 812 30.22 18.89 -52.48
N LEU A 813 28.96 18.96 -52.09
CA LEU A 813 28.41 18.16 -50.99
C LEU A 813 28.14 16.73 -51.48
N VAL A 814 28.79 15.73 -50.89
CA VAL A 814 28.71 14.33 -51.33
C VAL A 814 27.72 13.54 -50.48
N SER A 815 27.97 13.43 -49.17
CA SER A 815 27.09 12.69 -48.26
C SER A 815 26.99 13.36 -46.89
N ASN A 816 25.84 13.19 -46.22
CA ASN A 816 25.59 13.60 -44.85
C ASN A 816 25.42 12.37 -43.95
N HIS A 817 25.36 12.57 -42.62
CA HIS A 817 25.19 11.47 -41.66
C HIS A 817 23.76 10.91 -41.63
N GLY A 818 22.76 11.67 -42.07
CA GLY A 818 21.35 11.26 -42.14
C GLY A 818 20.95 10.47 -43.38
N GLN A 819 21.75 10.49 -44.44
CA GLN A 819 21.47 9.87 -45.75
C GLN A 819 20.16 10.32 -46.41
N ASP A 820 19.60 11.46 -45.98
CA ASP A 820 18.36 12.05 -46.49
C ASP A 820 18.61 13.12 -47.56
N GLY A 821 19.88 13.49 -47.78
CA GLY A 821 20.31 14.50 -48.74
C GLY A 821 20.14 15.95 -48.29
N TYR A 822 19.78 16.19 -47.02
CA TYR A 822 19.71 17.52 -46.42
C TYR A 822 20.95 17.82 -45.61
N PHE A 823 21.63 18.92 -45.91
CA PHE A 823 22.85 19.33 -45.23
C PHE A 823 22.59 20.53 -44.34
N VAL A 824 23.23 20.55 -43.18
CA VAL A 824 23.36 21.71 -42.33
C VAL A 824 24.83 22.12 -42.34
N ALA A 825 25.10 23.35 -42.73
CA ALA A 825 26.44 23.92 -42.72
C ALA A 825 26.40 25.25 -41.96
N THR A 826 27.43 25.51 -41.15
CA THR A 826 27.55 26.78 -40.42
C THR A 826 28.65 27.62 -41.04
N GLU A 827 29.88 27.10 -41.14
CA GLU A 827 31.03 27.86 -41.63
C GLU A 827 32.05 26.92 -42.26
N PHE A 828 32.63 27.33 -43.40
CA PHE A 828 33.72 26.64 -44.08
C PHE A 828 34.98 27.50 -44.06
N LYS A 829 36.12 26.88 -43.76
CA LYS A 829 37.43 27.53 -43.80
C LYS A 829 38.36 26.80 -44.75
N LEU A 830 39.15 27.57 -45.50
CA LEU A 830 40.23 27.04 -46.34
C LEU A 830 41.53 27.73 -45.91
N TYR A 831 42.45 26.97 -45.35
CA TYR A 831 43.72 27.50 -44.88
C TYR A 831 44.80 27.38 -45.97
N GLY A 832 45.53 28.48 -46.15
CA GLY A 832 46.65 28.55 -47.08
C GLY A 832 47.37 29.89 -47.06
N THR A 833 48.19 30.12 -48.07
CA THR A 833 48.94 31.37 -48.28
C THR A 833 48.50 32.04 -49.59
N PRO A 834 48.14 33.34 -49.57
CA PRO A 834 47.92 34.10 -50.80
C PRO A 834 49.18 34.11 -51.66
N SER A 835 49.05 34.02 -52.99
CA SER A 835 50.20 34.30 -53.86
C SER A 835 50.50 35.80 -53.86
N PRO A 836 51.78 36.23 -53.91
CA PRO A 836 52.16 37.64 -53.92
C PRO A 836 51.54 38.47 -55.07
#